data_AF-A0A2H0AAF1-F1
#
_entry.id   AF-A0A2H0AAF1-F1
#
_cell.length_a   1.000
_cell.length_b   1.000
_cell.length_c   1.000
_cell.angle_alpha   90.00
_cell.angle_beta   90.00
_cell.angle_gamma   90.00
#
_symmetry.space_group_name_H-M   'P 1'
#
loop_
_entity.id
_entity.type
_entity.pdbx_description
1 polymer ?
#
loop_
_entity_poly.entity_id
_entity_poly.type
_entity_poly.pdbx_seq_one_letter_code
_entity_poly.pdbx_strand_id
1 'polypeptide(L)'
;MNLFNEWEEVQDVLENTLGCGMQFIDASGQGILERQNTSPVCHLILDSRLGHQRCLDFYGQKCFGENAPNEKFSIFNCHAGLTNFSVPVVIHQKNHTALIVGGLLLGDVKEKWCKQYAKELSINTDVFLNAMRRIKCFPEEEVLHLCRMVNLVVDPLIKNILKYFPGLEKKDNLLKIMEGNRLKVDDLTGLSNRQHIQSRLGDEIHRAREYERQLSLLMIYIDNIREINELYGYEVGNILIKDVADILLAFMQRVNILGRIAGDGFCFILPETDRNKAIKLTKKIQDRLNDYQFCPKEGESVPLKIIWAISSISEEDISAEEFIRQTEQMIAQSRGGTEKRDSDKRCVITGLGIISPIGIGKDTFLEGLLEARSGVSMISNFDTSSLPVKIAGEVKDFEPSIYMNKKQVKRTDRTTQFAIAAANMAIKDATLDLNKEDIEKIGVIIGAGMGGLGFGEDQHLKFIKEGPQKVSPFLSVIMFAGACSSAVSMELGIKGPSITISTGCAAGTDAIGYAFDSIRHGESKIMIVGGAEAPLRPLILTSFEVMGALSSRNDNPQKASRPFDAKRDGFVMGEGAGIVVVEELEHALNRGAHIYAELIGYASTVDAYHMVAPDPSGEQASRAMERALEDAGVKPEDIEYINVHGSSTPLNDKTETMVIKKVFGPHAYNLAISSTKSMIGHSIGASGGIEIVATLLGMENDFLPPTINHEYPDPDCDLDCVPNKPRKKRINVAMSNSFGFGGKNSVLVIRRYENDKRQE
;
A
#
# COMPACT_ATOMS: atom_id res chain seq x y z
N MET A 1 20.60 15.01 -24.11
CA MET A 1 20.93 16.03 -25.13
C MET A 1 19.79 16.99 -25.45
N ASN A 2 18.51 16.59 -25.39
CA ASN A 2 17.37 17.55 -25.52
C ASN A 2 17.10 18.43 -24.29
N LEU A 3 17.96 18.39 -23.27
CA LEU A 3 17.86 19.25 -22.08
C LEU A 3 18.69 20.53 -22.21
N PHE A 4 19.50 20.71 -23.27
CA PHE A 4 20.36 21.89 -23.42
C PHE A 4 19.65 23.12 -23.98
N ASN A 5 18.60 22.95 -24.79
CA ASN A 5 17.88 24.09 -25.40
C ASN A 5 17.01 24.87 -24.40
N GLU A 6 16.65 24.29 -23.25
CA GLU A 6 15.93 25.00 -22.18
C GLU A 6 16.86 25.88 -21.33
N TRP A 7 18.20 25.70 -21.42
CA TRP A 7 19.15 26.50 -20.65
C TRP A 7 19.46 27.85 -21.32
N GLU A 8 19.30 28.00 -22.64
CA GLU A 8 19.48 29.30 -23.29
C GLU A 8 18.39 30.29 -22.85
N GLU A 9 17.12 29.85 -22.71
CA GLU A 9 16.05 30.70 -22.17
C GLU A 9 16.30 31.06 -20.71
N VAL A 10 16.76 30.10 -19.89
CA VAL A 10 17.13 30.37 -18.48
C VAL A 10 18.33 31.31 -18.39
N GLN A 11 19.31 31.15 -19.28
CA GLN A 11 20.49 32.01 -19.36
C GLN A 11 20.11 33.43 -19.74
N ASP A 12 19.33 33.63 -20.80
CA ASP A 12 18.86 34.95 -21.23
C ASP A 12 18.04 35.65 -20.15
N VAL A 13 17.17 34.90 -19.46
CA VAL A 13 16.39 35.47 -18.34
C VAL A 13 17.33 35.91 -17.20
N LEU A 14 18.32 35.11 -16.84
CA LEU A 14 19.25 35.43 -15.76
C LEU A 14 20.25 36.54 -16.14
N GLU A 15 20.76 36.57 -17.37
CA GLU A 15 21.64 37.63 -17.87
C GLU A 15 20.91 38.97 -17.92
N ASN A 16 19.66 38.99 -18.40
CA ASN A 16 18.83 40.19 -18.39
C ASN A 16 18.47 40.64 -16.95
N THR A 17 18.28 39.69 -16.03
CA THR A 17 17.95 39.98 -14.62
C THR A 17 19.17 40.50 -13.85
N LEU A 18 20.36 39.94 -14.09
CA LEU A 18 21.58 40.25 -13.36
C LEU A 18 22.43 41.34 -14.04
N GLY A 19 22.18 41.64 -15.32
CA GLY A 19 22.86 42.68 -16.08
C GLY A 19 24.33 42.39 -16.40
N CYS A 20 24.71 41.11 -16.39
CA CYS A 20 26.06 40.63 -16.69
C CYS A 20 25.97 39.30 -17.44
N GLY A 21 26.92 39.01 -18.33
CA GLY A 21 26.88 37.77 -19.12
C GLY A 21 27.01 36.53 -18.22
N MET A 22 26.52 35.38 -18.66
CA MET A 22 26.64 34.13 -17.91
C MET A 22 27.40 33.08 -18.72
N GLN A 23 28.08 32.18 -18.02
CA GLN A 23 28.79 31.07 -18.66
C GLN A 23 28.66 29.80 -17.84
N PHE A 24 28.13 28.75 -18.45
CA PHE A 24 27.96 27.44 -17.83
C PHE A 24 29.21 26.59 -18.00
N ILE A 25 29.65 25.97 -16.92
CA ILE A 25 30.81 25.07 -16.88
C ILE A 25 30.30 23.68 -16.53
N ASP A 26 30.51 22.72 -17.42
CA ASP A 26 30.10 21.35 -17.17
C ASP A 26 31.10 20.59 -16.28
N ALA A 27 30.72 19.36 -15.89
CA ALA A 27 31.53 18.49 -15.04
C ALA A 27 32.90 18.12 -15.63
N SER A 28 33.13 18.28 -16.94
CA SER A 28 34.41 18.02 -17.61
C SER A 28 35.33 19.24 -17.64
N GLY A 29 34.80 20.43 -17.33
CA GLY A 29 35.50 21.72 -17.42
C GLY A 29 35.40 22.38 -18.79
N GLN A 30 34.59 21.84 -19.71
CA GLN A 30 34.27 22.50 -20.98
C GLN A 30 33.40 23.75 -20.69
N GLY A 31 33.70 24.86 -21.36
CA GLY A 31 33.08 26.17 -21.10
C GLY A 31 33.99 27.16 -20.37
N ILE A 32 35.16 26.74 -19.86
CA ILE A 32 36.20 27.64 -19.35
C ILE A 32 37.01 28.17 -20.54
N LEU A 33 36.50 29.13 -21.29
CA LEU A 33 37.27 29.79 -22.36
C LEU A 33 37.99 31.05 -21.84
N GLU A 34 39.24 31.22 -22.27
CA GLU A 34 40.10 32.34 -21.91
C GLU A 34 39.53 33.70 -22.35
N ARG A 35 39.58 34.66 -21.41
CA ARG A 35 39.24 36.07 -21.55
C ARG A 35 39.29 36.59 -22.99
N GLN A 36 38.13 36.91 -23.54
CA GLN A 36 37.99 38.03 -24.48
C GLN A 36 36.79 38.89 -24.09
N ASN A 37 37.08 40.16 -23.80
CA ASN A 37 36.20 41.34 -23.67
C ASN A 37 35.41 41.59 -22.36
N THR A 38 36.06 42.38 -21.48
CA THR A 38 35.62 43.59 -20.74
C THR A 38 34.24 43.73 -20.06
N SER A 39 33.32 42.77 -20.09
CA SER A 39 32.11 42.81 -19.27
C SER A 39 32.17 41.79 -18.13
N PRO A 40 31.58 42.07 -16.96
CA PRO A 40 31.47 41.08 -15.89
C PRO A 40 30.68 39.87 -16.40
N VAL A 41 31.19 38.66 -16.15
CA VAL A 41 30.53 37.40 -16.49
C VAL A 41 30.38 36.57 -15.22
N CYS A 42 29.20 36.01 -14.99
CA CYS A 42 28.90 35.10 -13.88
C CYS A 42 29.04 33.66 -14.35
N HIS A 43 29.88 32.86 -13.69
CA HIS A 43 30.11 31.47 -14.05
C HIS A 43 29.24 30.53 -13.21
N LEU A 44 28.50 29.63 -13.85
CA LEU A 44 27.63 28.66 -13.19
C LEU A 44 28.14 27.23 -13.44
N ILE A 45 28.40 26.47 -12.38
CA ILE A 45 29.05 25.15 -12.46
C ILE A 45 27.99 24.05 -12.29
N LEU A 46 27.91 23.14 -13.27
CA LEU A 46 26.98 22.01 -13.27
C LEU A 46 27.69 20.74 -12.78
N ASP A 47 27.08 20.11 -11.78
CA ASP A 47 27.73 19.38 -10.70
C ASP A 47 28.45 18.06 -11.07
N SER A 48 29.73 18.00 -10.69
CA SER A 48 30.33 16.79 -10.12
C SER A 48 31.40 17.21 -9.08
N ARG A 49 31.61 16.38 -8.04
CA ARG A 49 32.65 16.59 -7.00
C ARG A 49 34.06 16.79 -7.60
N LEU A 50 34.32 16.20 -8.77
CA LEU A 50 35.57 16.34 -9.53
C LEU A 50 35.65 17.66 -10.31
N GLY A 51 34.55 18.12 -10.91
CA GLY A 51 34.48 19.42 -11.58
C GLY A 51 34.68 20.59 -10.61
N HIS A 52 34.10 20.48 -9.41
CA HIS A 52 34.28 21.43 -8.32
C HIS A 52 35.74 21.55 -7.88
N GLN A 53 36.44 20.42 -7.74
CA GLN A 53 37.86 20.39 -7.35
C GLN A 53 38.76 20.98 -8.45
N ARG A 54 38.49 20.69 -9.73
CA ARG A 54 39.27 21.23 -10.85
C ARG A 54 39.11 22.74 -11.02
N CYS A 55 37.92 23.29 -10.78
CA CYS A 55 37.73 24.75 -10.75
C CYS A 55 38.53 25.39 -9.62
N LEU A 56 38.56 24.78 -8.43
CA LEU A 56 39.39 25.24 -7.31
C LEU A 56 40.88 25.20 -7.66
N ASP A 57 41.35 24.14 -8.32
CA ASP A 57 42.75 23.99 -8.72
C ASP A 57 43.14 25.02 -9.81
N PHE A 58 42.25 25.29 -10.78
CA PHE A 58 42.46 26.28 -11.84
C PHE A 58 42.50 27.72 -11.29
N TYR A 59 41.54 28.12 -10.44
CA TYR A 59 41.55 29.45 -9.82
C TYR A 59 42.71 29.57 -8.81
N GLY A 60 43.05 28.51 -8.09
CA GLY A 60 44.24 28.43 -7.24
C GLY A 60 45.54 28.68 -8.03
N GLN A 61 45.76 27.99 -9.14
CA GLN A 61 46.94 28.21 -9.99
C GLN A 61 46.97 29.60 -10.64
N LYS A 62 45.84 30.11 -11.15
CA LYS A 62 45.76 31.45 -11.78
C LYS A 62 45.98 32.58 -10.76
N CYS A 63 45.56 32.41 -9.51
CA CYS A 63 45.74 33.42 -8.46
C CYS A 63 47.12 33.35 -7.77
N PHE A 64 47.77 32.19 -7.73
CA PHE A 64 48.97 31.98 -6.90
C PHE A 64 50.23 31.46 -7.64
N GLY A 65 50.13 31.06 -8.92
CA GLY A 65 51.26 30.53 -9.70
C GLY A 65 51.84 29.23 -9.14
N GLU A 66 53.10 28.89 -9.48
CA GLU A 66 53.76 27.63 -9.08
C GLU A 66 54.03 27.48 -7.56
N ASN A 67 53.74 28.51 -6.75
CA ASN A 67 53.91 28.49 -5.29
C ASN A 67 52.58 28.35 -4.51
N ALA A 68 51.60 27.65 -5.07
CA ALA A 68 50.37 27.33 -4.34
C ALA A 68 50.70 26.47 -3.09
N PRO A 69 50.28 26.86 -1.86
CA PRO A 69 50.54 26.05 -0.67
C PRO A 69 49.63 24.80 -0.65
N ASN A 70 50.13 23.68 -0.12
CA ASN A 70 49.42 22.40 0.02
C ASN A 70 48.28 22.39 1.07
N GLU A 71 47.69 23.53 1.44
CA GLU A 71 46.63 23.60 2.45
C GLU A 71 45.21 23.51 1.83
N LYS A 72 44.35 22.69 2.46
CA LYS A 72 42.97 22.43 2.02
C LYS A 72 42.06 23.65 2.24
N PHE A 73 41.51 24.20 1.17
CA PHE A 73 40.41 25.18 1.23
C PHE A 73 39.17 24.56 1.89
N SER A 74 38.46 25.33 2.73
CA SER A 74 37.17 24.93 3.34
C SER A 74 36.05 25.85 2.86
N ILE A 75 34.98 25.28 2.30
CA ILE A 75 33.81 26.01 1.80
C ILE A 75 32.67 25.86 2.82
N PHE A 76 31.94 26.95 3.10
CA PHE A 76 30.66 26.91 3.81
C PHE A 76 29.51 26.90 2.78
N ASN A 77 28.69 25.85 2.82
CA ASN A 77 27.46 25.79 2.03
C ASN A 77 26.33 26.51 2.79
N CYS A 78 25.61 27.40 2.12
CA CYS A 78 24.34 27.92 2.60
C CYS A 78 23.22 27.34 1.75
N HIS A 79 22.36 26.52 2.33
CA HIS A 79 21.18 25.98 1.66
C HIS A 79 19.96 26.87 1.93
N ALA A 80 19.41 27.46 0.87
CA ALA A 80 18.03 27.94 0.85
C ALA A 80 17.30 27.14 -0.24
N GLY A 81 16.08 26.68 0.06
CA GLY A 81 15.41 25.57 -0.63
C GLY A 81 15.30 25.64 -2.15
N LEU A 82 15.35 24.43 -2.75
CA LEU A 82 14.92 24.00 -4.10
C LEU A 82 15.68 24.44 -5.36
N THR A 83 16.75 25.24 -5.29
CA THR A 83 17.76 25.31 -6.36
C THR A 83 19.16 25.47 -5.76
N ASN A 84 20.11 24.59 -6.16
CA ASN A 84 21.47 24.61 -5.63
C ASN A 84 22.25 25.81 -6.18
N PHE A 85 22.34 26.90 -5.43
CA PHE A 85 23.35 27.93 -5.64
C PHE A 85 24.52 27.70 -4.69
N SER A 86 25.74 27.74 -5.21
CA SER A 86 26.97 27.73 -4.41
C SER A 86 27.72 29.02 -4.64
N VAL A 87 27.91 29.84 -3.60
CA VAL A 87 28.78 31.03 -3.65
C VAL A 87 29.99 30.74 -2.74
N PRO A 88 31.23 30.72 -3.27
CA PRO A 88 32.38 30.33 -2.47
C PRO A 88 32.80 31.44 -1.48
N VAL A 89 33.24 31.01 -0.29
CA VAL A 89 33.84 31.86 0.76
C VAL A 89 35.22 31.29 1.09
N VAL A 90 36.27 32.13 1.14
CA VAL A 90 37.61 31.75 1.63
C VAL A 90 38.21 32.87 2.49
N ILE A 91 38.78 32.53 3.64
CA ILE A 91 39.64 33.41 4.44
C ILE A 91 40.80 32.60 5.07
N HIS A 92 42.06 33.02 4.93
CA HIS A 92 42.88 33.37 6.12
C HIS A 92 44.08 34.31 5.88
N GLN A 93 44.35 35.11 6.94
CA GLN A 93 45.40 36.12 7.16
C GLN A 93 46.83 35.62 6.87
N LYS A 94 47.79 36.40 6.36
CA LYS A 94 48.15 37.81 6.63
C LYS A 94 48.53 38.51 5.31
N ASN A 95 48.05 39.75 5.16
CA ASN A 95 48.21 40.70 4.05
C ASN A 95 47.26 40.52 2.83
N HIS A 96 46.02 41.05 2.99
CA HIS A 96 44.95 41.39 2.01
C HIS A 96 44.37 40.21 1.16
N THR A 97 43.07 40.04 0.86
CA THR A 97 41.93 40.96 0.60
C THR A 97 40.59 40.26 0.95
N ALA A 98 39.54 41.04 1.21
CA ALA A 98 38.17 40.60 1.53
C ALA A 98 37.31 40.25 0.30
N LEU A 99 36.22 39.48 0.50
CA LEU A 99 34.95 39.71 -0.22
C LEU A 99 33.72 39.17 0.55
N ILE A 100 32.64 39.96 0.53
CA ILE A 100 31.37 39.80 1.26
C ILE A 100 30.27 39.26 0.31
N VAL A 101 29.41 38.36 0.81
CA VAL A 101 28.20 37.86 0.12
C VAL A 101 26.95 38.57 0.66
N GLY A 102 26.06 39.01 -0.24
CA GLY A 102 24.82 39.74 0.09
C GLY A 102 23.71 38.84 0.61
N GLY A 103 23.31 39.07 1.87
CA GLY A 103 22.00 38.67 2.40
C GLY A 103 21.03 39.86 2.39
N LEU A 104 19.73 39.58 2.28
CA LEU A 104 18.61 40.53 2.33
C LEU A 104 18.82 41.60 3.42
N LEU A 105 19.15 42.83 3.02
CA LEU A 105 19.27 43.97 3.91
C LEU A 105 18.43 45.13 3.37
N LEU A 106 17.41 45.53 4.12
CA LEU A 106 16.75 46.82 3.93
C LEU A 106 17.78 47.94 4.11
N GLY A 107 17.67 49.00 3.30
CA GLY A 107 18.71 50.04 3.15
C GLY A 107 19.22 50.64 4.46
N ASP A 108 18.34 50.84 5.44
CA ASP A 108 18.69 51.47 6.72
C ASP A 108 19.43 50.54 7.70
N VAL A 109 19.17 49.23 7.62
CA VAL A 109 19.85 48.22 8.45
C VAL A 109 21.30 48.04 7.98
N LYS A 110 21.52 48.15 6.66
CA LYS A 110 22.83 48.04 6.01
C LYS A 110 23.83 49.09 6.49
N GLU A 111 23.43 50.35 6.60
CA GLU A 111 24.34 51.43 7.01
C GLU A 111 24.75 51.31 8.49
N LYS A 112 23.83 50.94 9.37
CA LYS A 112 24.09 50.78 10.81
C LYS A 112 25.01 49.59 11.09
N TRP A 113 24.79 48.48 10.39
CA TRP A 113 25.60 47.27 10.50
C TRP A 113 26.99 47.47 9.92
N CYS A 114 27.11 48.09 8.74
CA CYS A 114 28.41 48.40 8.14
C CYS A 114 29.25 49.36 8.99
N LYS A 115 28.64 50.34 9.67
CA LYS A 115 29.34 51.23 10.60
C LYS A 115 29.90 50.50 11.81
N GLN A 116 29.13 49.57 12.36
CA GLN A 116 29.55 48.76 13.51
C GLN A 116 30.67 47.80 13.13
N TYR A 117 30.53 47.09 12.00
CA TYR A 117 31.53 46.14 11.51
C TYR A 117 32.84 46.81 11.07
N ALA A 118 32.77 47.97 10.41
CA ALA A 118 33.97 48.74 10.06
C ALA A 118 34.77 49.16 11.31
N LYS A 119 34.05 49.51 12.39
CA LYS A 119 34.65 49.87 13.68
C LYS A 119 35.29 48.66 14.36
N GLU A 120 34.63 47.50 14.35
CA GLU A 120 35.15 46.25 14.94
C GLU A 120 36.37 45.71 14.18
N LEU A 121 36.42 45.92 12.86
CA LEU A 121 37.54 45.50 12.01
C LEU A 121 38.63 46.57 11.80
N SER A 122 38.49 47.74 12.43
CA SER A 122 39.40 48.90 12.29
C SER A 122 39.62 49.35 10.83
N ILE A 123 38.59 49.28 10.00
CA ILE A 123 38.58 49.72 8.60
C ILE A 123 37.99 51.14 8.55
N ASN A 124 38.44 51.98 7.62
CA ASN A 124 37.84 53.31 7.43
C ASN A 124 36.36 53.19 7.03
N THR A 125 35.48 53.66 7.91
CA THR A 125 34.03 53.49 7.83
C THR A 125 33.41 54.15 6.60
N ASP A 126 33.90 55.31 6.18
CA ASP A 126 33.34 56.06 5.03
C ASP A 126 33.70 55.40 3.69
N VAL A 127 34.91 54.82 3.59
CA VAL A 127 35.33 54.03 2.43
C VAL A 127 34.51 52.74 2.33
N PHE A 128 34.30 52.05 3.46
CA PHE A 128 33.53 50.81 3.52
C PHE A 128 32.04 51.02 3.19
N LEU A 129 31.44 52.12 3.67
CA LEU A 129 30.06 52.48 3.35
C LEU A 129 29.86 52.86 1.88
N ASN A 130 30.79 53.60 1.28
CA ASN A 130 30.72 53.96 -0.15
C ASN A 130 30.82 52.74 -1.07
N ALA A 131 31.62 51.73 -0.70
CA ALA A 131 31.68 50.47 -1.42
C ALA A 131 30.35 49.69 -1.32
N MET A 132 29.76 49.63 -0.13
CA MET A 132 28.54 48.86 0.11
C MET A 132 27.27 49.52 -0.47
N ARG A 133 27.23 50.86 -0.62
CA ARG A 133 26.09 51.59 -1.24
C ARG A 133 25.85 51.24 -2.72
N ARG A 134 26.84 50.69 -3.43
CA ARG A 134 26.72 50.32 -4.86
C ARG A 134 26.04 48.97 -5.09
N ILE A 135 25.83 48.18 -4.05
CA ILE A 135 25.13 46.89 -4.11
C ILE A 135 23.61 47.16 -4.00
N LYS A 136 22.86 46.92 -5.10
CA LYS A 136 21.40 47.10 -5.15
C LYS A 136 20.69 46.07 -4.26
N CYS A 137 19.66 46.52 -3.53
CA CYS A 137 18.76 45.67 -2.75
C CYS A 137 17.42 45.51 -3.49
N PHE A 138 16.72 44.40 -3.26
CA PHE A 138 15.40 44.12 -3.86
C PHE A 138 14.35 45.19 -3.49
N PRO A 139 13.46 45.58 -4.42
CA PRO A 139 12.32 46.44 -4.12
C PRO A 139 11.36 45.76 -3.13
N GLU A 140 10.75 46.56 -2.26
CA GLU A 140 9.83 46.11 -1.22
C GLU A 140 8.63 45.30 -1.79
N GLU A 141 8.22 45.61 -3.03
CA GLU A 141 7.11 44.93 -3.73
C GLU A 141 7.43 43.47 -4.14
N GLU A 142 8.68 43.14 -4.51
CA GLU A 142 9.09 41.77 -4.83
C GLU A 142 9.21 40.92 -3.56
N VAL A 143 9.65 41.52 -2.46
CA VAL A 143 9.63 40.90 -1.13
C VAL A 143 8.18 40.64 -0.69
N LEU A 144 7.26 41.56 -0.97
CA LEU A 144 5.82 41.39 -0.71
C LEU A 144 5.17 40.27 -1.54
N HIS A 145 5.63 40.01 -2.77
CA HIS A 145 5.15 38.88 -3.57
C HIS A 145 5.60 37.53 -3.00
N LEU A 146 6.86 37.44 -2.59
CA LEU A 146 7.40 36.30 -1.83
C LEU A 146 6.66 36.09 -0.49
N CYS A 147 6.37 37.16 0.24
CA CYS A 147 5.58 37.09 1.47
C CYS A 147 4.11 36.70 1.23
N ARG A 148 3.51 37.04 0.08
CA ARG A 148 2.15 36.62 -0.28
C ARG A 148 2.05 35.11 -0.57
N MET A 149 3.10 34.50 -1.11
CA MET A 149 3.19 33.04 -1.22
C MET A 149 3.32 32.35 0.15
N VAL A 150 3.88 33.04 1.14
CA VAL A 150 4.03 32.56 2.53
C VAL A 150 2.75 32.75 3.37
N ASN A 151 1.84 33.65 2.96
CA ASN A 151 0.61 33.98 3.69
C ASN A 151 -0.53 32.94 3.63
N LEU A 152 -0.33 31.75 3.07
CA LEU A 152 -1.29 30.63 3.19
C LEU A 152 -1.08 29.78 4.45
N VAL A 153 -0.09 30.10 5.29
CA VAL A 153 0.24 29.32 6.48
C VAL A 153 0.61 30.24 7.64
N VAL A 154 -0.32 30.37 8.60
CA VAL A 154 -0.10 30.58 10.05
C VAL A 154 -0.21 32.03 10.60
N ASP A 155 -1.43 32.32 11.06
CA ASP A 155 -1.99 33.51 11.73
C ASP A 155 -1.50 33.86 13.18
N PRO A 156 -0.67 33.11 13.92
CA PRO A 156 -0.20 33.52 15.26
C PRO A 156 1.10 34.34 15.29
N LEU A 157 1.54 34.95 14.18
CA LEU A 157 2.51 36.07 14.25
C LEU A 157 1.89 37.31 14.92
N ILE A 158 0.55 37.38 15.01
CA ILE A 158 -0.23 38.36 15.77
C ILE A 158 0.19 38.43 17.25
N LYS A 159 0.71 37.35 17.85
CA LYS A 159 1.11 37.36 19.27
C LYS A 159 2.45 38.04 19.56
N ASN A 160 3.36 38.19 18.59
CA ASN A 160 4.63 38.87 18.81
C ASN A 160 4.57 40.39 18.56
N ILE A 161 3.50 40.87 17.91
CA ILE A 161 3.17 42.31 17.80
C ILE A 161 2.77 42.91 19.15
N LEU A 162 2.14 42.12 20.04
CA LEU A 162 1.78 42.58 21.39
C LEU A 162 2.99 42.81 22.33
N LYS A 163 4.21 42.40 21.93
CA LYS A 163 5.43 42.62 22.72
C LYS A 163 6.00 44.04 22.61
N TYR A 164 5.51 44.84 21.66
CA TYR A 164 5.96 46.23 21.49
C TYR A 164 4.95 47.28 22.03
N PHE A 165 3.85 46.85 22.69
CA PHE A 165 2.85 47.72 23.34
C PHE A 165 2.61 47.33 24.82
N PRO A 166 3.12 48.09 25.82
CA PRO A 166 3.12 47.69 27.23
C PRO A 166 1.85 48.11 27.97
N GLY A 167 0.71 47.48 27.65
CA GLY A 167 -0.60 47.77 28.27
C GLY A 167 -1.52 46.58 28.51
N LEU A 168 -1.06 45.34 28.39
CA LEU A 168 -1.85 44.14 28.70
C LEU A 168 -1.24 43.37 29.87
N GLU A 169 -1.92 43.41 31.03
CA GLU A 169 -1.55 42.69 32.25
C GLU A 169 -1.93 41.20 32.23
N LYS A 170 -1.21 40.44 33.06
CA LYS A 170 -1.22 38.98 33.25
C LYS A 170 -2.15 38.59 34.40
N LYS A 171 -2.99 37.57 34.25
CA LYS A 171 -3.49 36.76 35.39
C LYS A 171 -3.70 35.28 35.05
N ASP A 172 -3.01 34.46 35.84
CA ASP A 172 -3.25 33.08 36.26
C ASP A 172 -3.01 31.89 35.29
N ASN A 173 -1.84 31.24 35.51
CA ASN A 173 -1.59 29.79 35.54
C ASN A 173 -1.31 28.92 34.28
N LEU A 174 -0.43 29.32 33.35
CA LEU A 174 0.23 28.36 32.42
C LEU A 174 1.71 28.73 32.13
N LEU A 175 2.61 27.73 32.18
CA LEU A 175 4.08 27.87 32.06
C LEU A 175 4.58 27.62 30.62
N LYS A 176 5.43 28.53 30.10
CA LYS A 176 6.17 28.41 28.84
C LYS A 176 7.66 28.80 29.04
N ILE A 177 8.55 27.91 28.58
CA ILE A 177 9.95 27.98 28.10
C ILE A 177 10.84 29.22 28.43
N MET A 178 12.06 28.96 28.91
CA MET A 178 13.26 29.80 28.67
C MET A 178 14.41 29.00 28.04
N GLU A 179 15.18 29.71 27.23
CA GLU A 179 16.16 29.32 26.20
C GLU A 179 17.45 28.67 26.72
N GLY A 180 18.02 27.75 25.91
CA GLY A 180 19.39 27.26 26.01
C GLY A 180 19.75 26.36 24.82
N ASN A 181 20.63 26.85 23.93
CA ASN A 181 21.34 26.17 22.83
C ASN A 181 20.97 24.70 22.53
N ARG A 182 20.20 24.46 21.46
CA ARG A 182 20.19 23.18 20.72
C ARG A 182 19.94 23.41 19.23
N LEU A 183 20.64 22.62 18.40
CA LEU A 183 20.45 22.53 16.95
C LEU A 183 18.96 22.46 16.60
N LYS A 184 18.53 23.24 15.61
CA LYS A 184 17.14 23.22 15.14
C LYS A 184 16.89 21.95 14.34
N VAL A 185 15.94 21.12 14.79
CA VAL A 185 15.42 19.93 14.09
C VAL A 185 14.77 20.25 12.73
N ASP A 186 14.60 21.53 12.38
CA ASP A 186 14.15 21.89 11.02
C ASP A 186 15.20 21.53 9.94
N ASP A 187 16.42 21.13 10.33
CA ASP A 187 17.43 20.49 9.47
C ASP A 187 17.26 18.94 9.35
N LEU A 188 16.34 18.32 10.11
CA LEU A 188 16.14 16.85 10.18
C LEU A 188 14.78 16.38 9.64
N THR A 189 13.84 17.29 9.38
CA THR A 189 12.54 16.94 8.78
C THR A 189 12.60 16.72 7.27
N GLY A 190 13.75 16.99 6.63
CA GLY A 190 14.05 16.64 5.23
C GLY A 190 14.81 15.32 5.03
N LEU A 191 15.13 14.58 6.10
CA LEU A 191 15.98 13.37 6.04
C LEU A 191 15.15 12.08 6.13
N SER A 192 14.26 11.83 5.17
CA SER A 192 13.98 10.43 4.80
C SER A 192 15.04 9.99 3.79
N ASN A 193 16.13 9.40 4.26
CA ASN A 193 17.24 9.06 3.36
C ASN A 193 17.85 7.72 3.74
N ARG A 194 17.08 6.64 3.54
CA ARG A 194 17.54 5.24 3.68
C ARG A 194 18.85 5.02 2.92
N GLN A 195 19.01 5.64 1.75
CA GLN A 195 20.25 5.64 0.96
C GLN A 195 21.44 6.28 1.70
N HIS A 196 21.23 7.36 2.46
CA HIS A 196 22.28 7.97 3.28
C HIS A 196 22.69 7.06 4.44
N ILE A 197 21.71 6.43 5.12
CA ILE A 197 21.95 5.48 6.19
C ILE A 197 22.73 4.27 5.65
N GLN A 198 22.31 3.72 4.51
CA GLN A 198 23.00 2.62 3.83
C GLN A 198 24.44 2.98 3.45
N SER A 199 24.65 4.15 2.85
CA SER A 199 25.99 4.62 2.45
C SER A 199 26.91 4.80 3.67
N ARG A 200 26.43 5.48 4.72
CA ARG A 200 27.20 5.70 5.96
C ARG A 200 27.49 4.41 6.71
N LEU A 201 26.51 3.52 6.79
CA LEU A 201 26.69 2.23 7.43
C LEU A 201 27.69 1.36 6.64
N GLY A 202 27.69 1.45 5.31
CA GLY A 202 28.70 0.82 4.46
C GLY A 202 30.12 1.27 4.81
N ASP A 203 30.34 2.59 4.95
CA ASP A 203 31.63 3.15 5.35
C ASP A 203 32.06 2.65 6.74
N GLU A 204 31.16 2.62 7.72
CA GLU A 204 31.46 2.17 9.08
C GLU A 204 31.65 0.65 9.18
N ILE A 205 30.93 -0.15 8.39
CA ILE A 205 31.22 -1.59 8.25
C ILE A 205 32.63 -1.78 7.70
N HIS A 206 33.03 -1.00 6.69
CA HIS A 206 34.39 -1.07 6.12
C HIS A 206 35.45 -0.71 7.17
N ARG A 207 35.27 0.38 7.93
CA ARG A 207 36.20 0.78 9.01
C ARG A 207 36.24 -0.22 10.16
N ALA A 208 35.08 -0.74 10.55
CA ALA A 208 34.99 -1.74 11.61
C ALA A 208 35.80 -3.00 11.25
N ARG A 209 35.78 -3.38 9.96
CA ARG A 209 36.62 -4.47 9.43
C ARG A 209 38.10 -4.09 9.40
N GLU A 210 38.46 -2.95 8.81
CA GLU A 210 39.86 -2.52 8.63
C GLU A 210 40.61 -2.41 9.97
N TYR A 211 39.91 -2.00 11.04
CA TYR A 211 40.51 -1.74 12.35
C TYR A 211 40.09 -2.73 13.44
N GLU A 212 39.44 -3.85 13.10
CA GLU A 212 38.92 -4.86 14.04
C GLU A 212 38.06 -4.25 15.18
N ARG A 213 37.20 -3.29 14.83
CA ARG A 213 36.37 -2.55 15.81
C ARG A 213 34.97 -3.14 15.90
N GLN A 214 34.38 -3.02 17.08
CA GLN A 214 32.98 -3.34 17.30
C GLN A 214 32.08 -2.31 16.59
N LEU A 215 30.96 -2.77 16.04
CA LEU A 215 29.94 -1.91 15.43
C LEU A 215 28.56 -2.45 15.79
N SER A 216 27.71 -1.57 16.31
CA SER A 216 26.31 -1.89 16.59
C SER A 216 25.38 -0.94 15.85
N LEU A 217 24.20 -1.44 15.46
CA LEU A 217 23.11 -0.65 14.92
C LEU A 217 21.95 -0.66 15.92
N LEU A 218 21.49 0.51 16.34
CA LEU A 218 20.35 0.68 17.25
C LEU A 218 19.21 1.35 16.50
N MET A 219 18.03 0.73 16.52
CA MET A 219 16.79 1.30 15.98
C MET A 219 15.80 1.55 17.10
N ILE A 220 15.09 2.67 17.06
CA ILE A 220 14.09 3.08 18.06
C ILE A 220 12.84 3.57 17.33
N TYR A 221 11.66 3.13 17.75
CA TYR A 221 10.36 3.49 17.18
C TYR A 221 9.39 3.97 18.27
N ILE A 222 8.52 4.92 17.91
CA ILE A 222 7.37 5.32 18.73
C ILE A 222 6.16 4.51 18.27
N ASP A 223 5.86 3.42 18.96
CA ASP A 223 4.92 2.40 18.50
C ASP A 223 3.46 2.89 18.46
N ASN A 224 3.08 3.78 19.39
CA ASN A 224 1.72 4.34 19.46
C ASN A 224 1.56 5.69 18.74
N ILE A 225 2.49 6.07 17.86
CA ILE A 225 2.40 7.36 17.15
C ILE A 225 1.15 7.47 16.26
N ARG A 226 0.70 6.34 15.71
CA ARG A 226 -0.48 6.28 14.84
C ARG A 226 -1.76 6.53 15.63
N GLU A 227 -1.90 5.87 16.80
CA GLU A 227 -2.99 6.11 17.76
C GLU A 227 -3.04 7.59 18.17
N ILE A 228 -1.87 8.21 18.40
CA ILE A 228 -1.76 9.63 18.77
C ILE A 228 -2.17 10.54 17.59
N ASN A 229 -1.78 10.22 16.36
CA ASN A 229 -2.20 10.97 15.18
C ASN A 229 -3.72 10.88 14.94
N GLU A 230 -4.33 9.73 15.20
CA GLU A 230 -5.77 9.51 15.06
C GLU A 230 -6.58 10.28 16.12
N LEU A 231 -6.10 10.30 17.37
CA LEU A 231 -6.78 10.96 18.48
C LEU A 231 -6.59 12.48 18.49
N TYR A 232 -5.41 12.95 18.07
CA TYR A 232 -5.00 14.35 18.29
C TYR A 232 -4.56 15.09 17.02
N GLY A 233 -4.50 14.40 15.87
CA GLY A 233 -4.10 14.95 14.58
C GLY A 233 -2.61 14.83 14.28
N TYR A 234 -2.28 14.81 12.98
CA TYR A 234 -0.90 14.64 12.48
C TYR A 234 0.09 15.71 12.96
N GLU A 235 -0.37 16.94 13.19
CA GLU A 235 0.47 18.02 13.72
C GLU A 235 1.00 17.68 15.12
N VAL A 236 0.15 17.07 15.95
CA VAL A 236 0.46 16.69 17.33
C VAL A 236 1.46 15.53 17.36
N GLY A 237 1.29 14.51 16.51
CA GLY A 237 2.30 13.45 16.39
C GLY A 237 3.62 13.92 15.80
N ASN A 238 3.62 14.88 14.86
CA ASN A 238 4.87 15.48 14.37
C ASN A 238 5.64 16.23 15.46
N ILE A 239 4.93 16.93 16.35
CA ILE A 239 5.54 17.57 17.55
C ILE A 239 6.14 16.51 18.47
N LEU A 240 5.41 15.43 18.71
CA LEU A 240 5.87 14.33 19.55
C LEU A 240 7.13 13.64 19.00
N ILE A 241 7.15 13.35 17.70
CA ILE A 241 8.33 12.79 17.01
C ILE A 241 9.54 13.73 17.17
N LYS A 242 9.31 15.04 17.06
CA LYS A 242 10.35 16.05 17.25
C LYS A 242 10.89 16.06 18.68
N ASP A 243 10.02 16.03 19.69
CA ASP A 243 10.42 16.02 21.10
C ASP A 243 11.22 14.76 21.46
N VAL A 244 10.79 13.59 20.96
CA VAL A 244 11.53 12.34 21.14
C VAL A 244 12.90 12.42 20.44
N ALA A 245 12.97 12.96 19.23
CA ALA A 245 14.23 13.17 18.52
C ALA A 245 15.20 14.06 19.31
N ASP A 246 14.70 15.14 19.92
CA ASP A 246 15.50 16.06 20.74
C ASP A 246 16.03 15.40 22.02
N ILE A 247 15.23 14.54 22.65
CA ILE A 247 15.65 13.74 23.81
C ILE A 247 16.75 12.77 23.42
N LEU A 248 16.59 12.07 22.30
CA LEU A 248 17.58 11.12 21.79
C LEU A 248 18.90 11.82 21.42
N LEU A 249 18.83 12.96 20.72
CA LEU A 249 20.00 13.76 20.36
C LEU A 249 20.76 14.27 21.58
N ALA A 250 20.05 14.66 22.64
CA ALA A 250 20.66 15.11 23.89
C ALA A 250 21.41 13.99 24.64
N PHE A 251 21.00 12.73 24.47
CA PHE A 251 21.67 11.57 25.04
C PHE A 251 22.94 11.19 24.28
N MET A 252 22.95 11.46 22.97
CA MET A 252 23.95 10.97 22.04
C MET A 252 25.12 11.94 21.82
N GLN A 253 25.38 12.85 22.77
CA GLN A 253 26.43 13.90 22.73
C GLN A 253 27.86 13.42 22.37
N ARG A 254 28.10 12.10 22.24
CA ARG A 254 29.37 11.49 21.85
C ARG A 254 29.25 10.28 20.90
N VAL A 255 28.12 10.08 20.21
CA VAL A 255 27.94 8.93 19.32
C VAL A 255 27.52 9.33 17.91
N ASN A 256 28.15 8.71 16.93
CA ASN A 256 28.20 9.17 15.54
C ASN A 256 27.02 8.67 14.70
N ILE A 257 26.19 9.62 14.27
CA ILE A 257 25.20 9.58 13.18
C ILE A 257 23.83 9.03 13.57
N LEU A 258 22.86 9.96 13.68
CA LEU A 258 21.41 9.71 13.72
C LEU A 258 20.83 9.85 12.31
N GLY A 259 20.09 8.85 11.85
CA GLY A 259 19.27 8.91 10.64
C GLY A 259 17.79 8.62 10.97
N ARG A 260 16.86 9.30 10.31
CA ARG A 260 15.43 8.99 10.42
C ARG A 260 15.07 7.91 9.40
N ILE A 261 14.37 6.88 9.87
CA ILE A 261 13.71 5.88 9.03
C ILE A 261 12.26 6.34 8.88
N ALA A 262 11.60 5.98 7.77
CA ALA A 262 10.27 6.47 7.39
C ALA A 262 9.33 6.70 8.60
N GLY A 263 8.70 7.88 8.64
CA GLY A 263 7.69 8.23 9.65
C GLY A 263 8.25 8.42 11.05
N ASP A 264 8.35 7.35 11.82
CA ASP A 264 8.35 7.28 13.27
C ASP A 264 9.55 6.52 13.87
N GLY A 265 10.51 6.14 13.02
CA GLY A 265 11.71 5.39 13.40
C GLY A 265 13.00 6.23 13.39
N PHE A 266 13.88 5.95 14.34
CA PHE A 266 15.22 6.52 14.48
C PHE A 266 16.27 5.41 14.39
N CYS A 267 17.36 5.68 13.68
CA CYS A 267 18.47 4.75 13.48
C CYS A 267 19.78 5.39 13.93
N PHE A 268 20.56 4.64 14.71
CA PHE A 268 21.85 5.04 15.23
C PHE A 268 22.90 4.02 14.84
N ILE A 269 23.95 4.51 14.16
CA ILE A 269 25.15 3.74 13.90
C ILE A 269 26.07 3.95 15.10
N LEU A 270 26.54 2.88 15.74
CA LEU A 270 27.33 2.95 16.98
C LEU A 270 28.71 2.32 16.76
N PRO A 271 29.68 3.06 16.17
CA PRO A 271 31.05 2.60 16.06
C PRO A 271 31.68 2.35 17.44
N GLU A 272 32.63 1.42 17.51
CA GLU A 272 33.37 1.05 18.73
C GLU A 272 32.48 0.62 19.92
N THR A 273 31.24 0.26 19.64
CA THR A 273 30.24 -0.07 20.66
C THR A 273 29.87 -1.54 20.56
N ASP A 274 30.23 -2.29 21.59
CA ASP A 274 29.80 -3.68 21.76
C ASP A 274 28.32 -3.77 22.18
N ARG A 275 27.73 -4.96 21.98
CA ARG A 275 26.32 -5.24 22.29
C ARG A 275 25.93 -4.88 23.72
N ASN A 276 26.79 -5.13 24.70
CA ASN A 276 26.49 -4.88 26.11
C ASN A 276 26.47 -3.38 26.44
N LYS A 277 27.38 -2.60 25.85
CA LYS A 277 27.36 -1.13 25.94
C LYS A 277 26.14 -0.53 25.26
N ALA A 278 25.78 -1.05 24.09
CA ALA A 278 24.58 -0.64 23.37
C ALA A 278 23.31 -0.90 24.20
N ILE A 279 23.15 -2.11 24.79
CA ILE A 279 22.01 -2.43 25.67
C ILE A 279 21.92 -1.48 26.87
N LYS A 280 23.06 -1.17 27.51
CA LYS A 280 23.11 -0.21 28.64
C LYS A 280 22.69 1.20 28.21
N LEU A 281 23.09 1.64 27.02
CA LEU A 281 22.69 2.93 26.46
C LEU A 281 21.17 2.96 26.22
N THR A 282 20.62 1.90 25.64
CA THR A 282 19.18 1.83 25.36
C THR A 282 18.33 1.80 26.61
N LYS A 283 18.76 1.11 27.67
CA LYS A 283 18.07 1.17 28.97
C LYS A 283 17.98 2.60 29.51
N LYS A 284 19.06 3.38 29.41
CA LYS A 284 19.05 4.79 29.85
C LYS A 284 18.13 5.67 28.98
N ILE A 285 18.08 5.40 27.68
CA ILE A 285 17.16 6.08 26.75
C ILE A 285 15.71 5.73 27.11
N GLN A 286 15.41 4.46 27.35
CA GLN A 286 14.08 3.98 27.75
C GLN A 286 13.64 4.64 29.07
N ASP A 287 14.50 4.64 30.09
CA ASP A 287 14.19 5.28 31.38
C ASP A 287 13.84 6.78 31.18
N ARG A 288 14.58 7.47 30.31
CA ARG A 288 14.34 8.90 30.01
C ARG A 288 13.06 9.15 29.21
N LEU A 289 12.72 8.27 28.28
CA LEU A 289 11.50 8.37 27.50
C LEU A 289 10.27 7.98 28.34
N ASN A 290 10.42 7.08 29.31
CA ASN A 290 9.37 6.77 30.28
C ASN A 290 9.07 7.95 31.22
N ASP A 291 10.07 8.78 31.55
CA ASP A 291 9.90 10.03 32.31
C ASP A 291 9.22 11.14 31.49
N TYR A 292 9.16 11.01 30.15
CA TYR A 292 8.53 11.99 29.29
C TYR A 292 7.02 11.78 29.27
N GLN A 293 6.29 12.69 29.89
CA GLN A 293 4.83 12.74 29.82
C GLN A 293 4.40 13.62 28.66
N PHE A 294 3.79 13.00 27.64
CA PHE A 294 3.16 13.74 26.57
C PHE A 294 1.76 14.17 26.99
N CYS A 295 1.52 15.47 27.06
CA CYS A 295 0.22 16.03 27.46
C CYS A 295 -0.38 16.81 26.28
N PRO A 296 -1.18 16.17 25.40
CA PRO A 296 -1.75 16.84 24.24
C PRO A 296 -2.80 17.91 24.63
N LYS A 297 -3.40 17.78 25.83
CA LYS A 297 -4.36 18.72 26.41
C LYS A 297 -4.14 18.84 27.93
N GLU A 298 -4.61 19.94 28.50
CA GLU A 298 -4.53 20.20 29.94
C GLU A 298 -5.33 19.13 30.72
N GLY A 299 -4.65 18.39 31.61
CA GLY A 299 -5.22 17.29 32.39
C GLY A 299 -5.16 15.90 31.73
N GLU A 300 -4.70 15.79 30.48
CA GLU A 300 -4.47 14.50 29.81
C GLU A 300 -2.98 14.16 29.79
N SER A 301 -2.65 12.88 30.02
CA SER A 301 -1.28 12.35 29.87
C SER A 301 -1.35 11.07 29.05
N VAL A 302 -0.58 11.03 27.96
CA VAL A 302 -0.48 9.88 27.06
C VAL A 302 0.91 9.27 27.24
N PRO A 303 1.02 8.01 27.69
CA PRO A 303 2.32 7.35 27.79
C PRO A 303 2.86 7.04 26.39
N LEU A 304 4.16 7.25 26.20
CA LEU A 304 4.86 6.82 24.99
C LEU A 304 5.16 5.33 25.04
N LYS A 305 4.77 4.59 23.99
CA LYS A 305 5.21 3.21 23.78
C LYS A 305 6.44 3.24 22.88
N ILE A 306 7.60 2.86 23.41
CA ILE A 306 8.87 2.86 22.68
C ILE A 306 9.30 1.41 22.44
N ILE A 307 9.63 1.09 21.20
CA ILE A 307 10.22 -0.19 20.81
C ILE A 307 11.61 0.06 20.25
N TRP A 308 12.54 -0.85 20.51
CA TRP A 308 13.89 -0.76 20.00
C TRP A 308 14.49 -2.13 19.71
N ALA A 309 15.52 -2.15 18.88
CA ALA A 309 16.31 -3.33 18.57
C ALA A 309 17.77 -2.93 18.39
N ILE A 310 18.66 -3.85 18.76
CA ILE A 310 20.09 -3.69 18.60
C ILE A 310 20.64 -4.93 17.93
N SER A 311 21.35 -4.73 16.83
CA SER A 311 22.20 -5.73 16.21
C SER A 311 23.66 -5.29 16.35
N SER A 312 24.57 -6.26 16.44
CA SER A 312 26.00 -6.03 16.42
C SER A 312 26.60 -6.92 15.34
N ILE A 313 27.62 -6.43 14.65
CA ILE A 313 28.30 -7.21 13.62
C ILE A 313 28.90 -8.48 14.26
N SER A 314 28.52 -9.67 13.78
CA SER A 314 28.91 -10.95 14.39
C SER A 314 29.42 -12.02 13.42
N GLU A 315 29.36 -11.79 12.11
CA GLU A 315 29.85 -12.72 11.07
C GLU A 315 30.60 -11.99 9.94
N GLU A 316 31.49 -12.70 9.25
CA GLU A 316 32.27 -12.20 8.11
C GLU A 316 31.36 -12.04 6.86
N ASP A 317 31.42 -10.85 6.24
CA ASP A 317 30.69 -10.43 5.03
C ASP A 317 29.18 -10.09 5.10
N ILE A 318 28.78 -9.19 6.01
CA ILE A 318 27.46 -8.52 5.97
C ILE A 318 27.46 -7.19 5.19
N SER A 319 26.46 -6.97 4.32
CA SER A 319 26.23 -5.70 3.62
C SER A 319 25.48 -4.69 4.50
N ALA A 320 25.56 -3.39 4.21
CA ALA A 320 24.82 -2.37 4.95
C ALA A 320 23.29 -2.58 4.89
N GLU A 321 22.78 -3.02 3.74
CA GLU A 321 21.35 -3.31 3.57
C GLU A 321 20.90 -4.52 4.38
N GLU A 322 21.70 -5.60 4.37
CA GLU A 322 21.43 -6.79 5.16
C GLU A 322 21.50 -6.49 6.67
N PHE A 323 22.45 -5.65 7.10
CA PHE A 323 22.58 -5.27 8.51
C PHE A 323 21.39 -4.43 9.00
N ILE A 324 20.88 -3.52 8.15
CA ILE A 324 19.61 -2.79 8.42
C ILE A 324 18.45 -3.78 8.48
N ARG A 325 18.33 -4.68 7.50
CA ARG A 325 17.24 -5.66 7.38
C ARG A 325 17.16 -6.58 8.60
N GLN A 326 18.29 -7.11 9.07
CA GLN A 326 18.34 -7.94 10.28
C GLN A 326 17.87 -7.18 11.51
N THR A 327 18.25 -5.90 11.64
CA THR A 327 17.84 -5.05 12.76
C THR A 327 16.35 -4.69 12.69
N GLU A 328 15.83 -4.43 11.49
CA GLU A 328 14.39 -4.27 11.22
C GLU A 328 13.61 -5.55 11.57
N GLN A 329 14.15 -6.73 11.25
CA GLN A 329 13.56 -8.01 11.65
C GLN A 329 13.56 -8.20 13.16
N MET A 330 14.60 -7.74 13.87
CA MET A 330 14.62 -7.76 15.34
C MET A 330 13.60 -6.81 15.95
N ILE A 331 13.32 -5.64 15.34
CA ILE A 331 12.19 -4.77 15.71
C ILE A 331 10.88 -5.51 15.49
N ALA A 332 10.72 -6.18 14.33
CA ALA A 332 9.53 -6.97 14.04
C ALA A 332 9.36 -8.15 15.02
N GLN A 333 10.46 -8.73 15.52
CA GLN A 333 10.46 -9.79 16.53
C GLN A 333 10.23 -9.26 17.96
N SER A 334 10.74 -8.07 18.30
CA SER A 334 10.51 -7.42 19.59
C SER A 334 9.13 -6.76 19.70
N ARG A 335 8.49 -6.48 18.55
CA ARG A 335 7.04 -6.31 18.38
C ARG A 335 6.23 -7.60 18.58
N GLY A 336 6.91 -8.70 18.93
CA GLY A 336 6.37 -10.06 18.92
C GLY A 336 6.54 -10.67 17.53
N GLY A 337 7.50 -11.58 17.38
CA GLY A 337 7.57 -12.43 16.18
C GLY A 337 6.25 -13.18 16.05
N THR A 338 5.41 -12.79 15.08
CA THR A 338 4.09 -13.39 14.83
C THR A 338 3.36 -13.79 16.11
N GLU A 339 3.29 -12.90 17.09
CA GLU A 339 2.02 -12.78 17.80
C GLU A 339 1.13 -12.01 16.83
N LYS A 340 -0.02 -12.60 16.47
CA LYS A 340 -1.15 -11.82 15.95
C LYS A 340 -1.16 -10.50 16.71
N ARG A 341 -1.21 -9.35 16.02
CA ARG A 341 -1.40 -8.06 16.69
C ARG A 341 -2.55 -8.29 17.68
N ASP A 342 -2.27 -8.15 18.98
CA ASP A 342 -3.31 -8.27 20.02
C ASP A 342 -4.39 -7.17 19.85
N SER A 343 -4.17 -6.26 18.88
CA SER A 343 -5.08 -5.22 18.37
C SER A 343 -5.74 -5.51 17.02
N ASP A 344 -5.35 -6.53 16.24
CA ASP A 344 -6.06 -6.87 15.00
C ASP A 344 -7.33 -7.65 15.35
N LYS A 345 -8.47 -7.06 15.03
CA LYS A 345 -9.77 -7.69 15.27
C LYS A 345 -9.86 -9.01 14.50
N ARG A 346 -10.20 -10.09 15.21
CA ARG A 346 -10.48 -11.39 14.58
C ARG A 346 -11.75 -11.29 13.76
N CYS A 347 -11.75 -11.89 12.58
CA CYS A 347 -12.88 -11.84 11.65
C CYS A 347 -13.53 -13.21 11.52
N VAL A 348 -14.85 -13.25 11.63
CA VAL A 348 -15.63 -14.49 11.51
C VAL A 348 -16.71 -14.35 10.45
N ILE A 349 -17.05 -15.48 9.81
CA ILE A 349 -18.15 -15.56 8.86
C ILE A 349 -19.39 -16.09 9.58
N THR A 350 -20.47 -15.32 9.54
CA THR A 350 -21.69 -15.59 10.33
C THR A 350 -22.91 -15.89 9.47
N GLY A 351 -22.90 -15.52 8.19
CA GLY A 351 -24.04 -15.74 7.29
C GLY A 351 -23.61 -16.02 5.86
N LEU A 352 -24.38 -16.89 5.19
CA LEU A 352 -24.15 -17.34 3.82
C LEU A 352 -25.37 -17.04 2.93
N GLY A 353 -25.10 -16.49 1.75
CA GLY A 353 -26.08 -16.27 0.69
C GLY A 353 -25.54 -16.77 -0.63
N ILE A 354 -26.32 -17.60 -1.32
CA ILE A 354 -25.83 -18.30 -2.50
C ILE A 354 -26.91 -18.43 -3.58
N ILE A 355 -26.49 -18.16 -4.81
CA ILE A 355 -27.23 -18.38 -6.04
C ILE A 355 -26.27 -19.07 -7.00
N SER A 356 -26.61 -20.30 -7.41
CA SER A 356 -25.75 -21.09 -8.28
C SER A 356 -26.57 -21.97 -9.24
N PRO A 357 -25.94 -22.50 -10.30
CA PRO A 357 -26.57 -23.46 -11.22
C PRO A 357 -27.04 -24.77 -10.57
N ILE A 358 -26.55 -25.11 -9.37
CA ILE A 358 -26.94 -26.34 -8.67
C ILE A 358 -27.89 -26.09 -7.49
N GLY A 359 -28.19 -24.82 -7.18
CA GLY A 359 -29.12 -24.46 -6.11
C GLY A 359 -29.14 -22.97 -5.79
N ILE A 360 -30.33 -22.47 -5.42
CA ILE A 360 -30.56 -21.16 -4.82
C ILE A 360 -30.82 -21.37 -3.32
N GLY A 361 -30.06 -20.68 -2.47
CA GLY A 361 -30.06 -20.89 -1.03
C GLY A 361 -29.12 -22.02 -0.59
N LYS A 362 -28.64 -21.93 0.68
CA LYS A 362 -27.57 -22.78 1.20
C LYS A 362 -27.94 -24.27 1.25
N ASP A 363 -29.19 -24.61 1.54
CA ASP A 363 -29.64 -26.00 1.71
C ASP A 363 -29.66 -26.73 0.35
N THR A 364 -30.31 -26.13 -0.65
CA THR A 364 -30.33 -26.67 -2.03
C THR A 364 -28.92 -26.77 -2.62
N PHE A 365 -28.05 -25.79 -2.33
CA PHE A 365 -26.67 -25.80 -2.78
C PHE A 365 -25.88 -26.94 -2.13
N LEU A 366 -26.02 -27.13 -0.82
CA LEU A 366 -25.42 -28.25 -0.08
C LEU A 366 -25.86 -29.61 -0.64
N GLU A 367 -27.15 -29.79 -0.91
CA GLU A 367 -27.67 -31.00 -1.56
C GLU A 367 -27.00 -31.23 -2.92
N GLY A 368 -26.86 -30.18 -3.74
CA GLY A 368 -26.16 -30.25 -5.02
C GLY A 368 -24.69 -30.68 -4.90
N LEU A 369 -23.97 -30.17 -3.90
CA LEU A 369 -22.58 -30.55 -3.60
C LEU A 369 -22.47 -32.03 -3.18
N LEU A 370 -23.38 -32.48 -2.31
CA LEU A 370 -23.41 -33.86 -1.79
C LEU A 370 -23.80 -34.88 -2.87
N GLU A 371 -24.67 -34.49 -3.80
CA GLU A 371 -25.04 -35.32 -4.95
C GLU A 371 -24.03 -35.31 -6.08
N ALA A 372 -23.00 -34.45 -6.00
CA ALA A 372 -22.06 -34.22 -7.09
C ALA A 372 -22.79 -33.80 -8.39
N ARG A 373 -23.80 -32.93 -8.26
CA ARG A 373 -24.72 -32.56 -9.34
C ARG A 373 -24.05 -31.60 -10.31
N SER A 374 -24.11 -31.88 -11.62
CA SER A 374 -23.68 -30.93 -12.65
C SER A 374 -24.80 -29.94 -12.96
N GLY A 375 -24.53 -28.65 -12.76
CA GLY A 375 -25.39 -27.54 -13.17
C GLY A 375 -25.13 -27.09 -14.62
N VAL A 376 -24.17 -27.69 -15.31
CA VAL A 376 -23.88 -27.38 -16.72
C VAL A 376 -24.91 -28.03 -17.63
N SER A 377 -25.58 -27.21 -18.44
CA SER A 377 -26.52 -27.68 -19.47
C SER A 377 -26.44 -26.82 -20.74
N MET A 378 -27.25 -27.18 -21.74
CA MET A 378 -27.52 -26.28 -22.86
C MET A 378 -28.10 -24.96 -22.34
N ILE A 379 -27.67 -23.86 -22.92
CA ILE A 379 -28.17 -22.51 -22.60
C ILE A 379 -29.62 -22.39 -23.06
N SER A 380 -30.49 -21.90 -22.18
CA SER A 380 -31.91 -21.65 -22.45
C SER A 380 -32.29 -20.17 -22.52
N ASN A 381 -31.47 -19.28 -21.96
CA ASN A 381 -31.80 -17.85 -21.85
C ASN A 381 -31.74 -17.05 -23.17
N PHE A 382 -31.14 -17.58 -24.22
CA PHE A 382 -31.10 -16.96 -25.56
C PHE A 382 -30.85 -18.01 -26.65
N ASP A 383 -31.08 -17.65 -27.91
CA ASP A 383 -30.83 -18.53 -29.06
C ASP A 383 -29.33 -18.75 -29.29
N THR A 384 -28.90 -20.00 -29.20
CA THR A 384 -27.51 -20.44 -29.41
C THR A 384 -27.30 -21.18 -30.73
N SER A 385 -28.31 -21.23 -31.61
CA SER A 385 -28.27 -22.03 -32.85
C SER A 385 -27.05 -21.71 -33.72
N SER A 386 -26.72 -20.43 -33.86
CA SER A 386 -25.59 -19.91 -34.62
C SER A 386 -24.27 -19.86 -33.84
N LEU A 387 -24.28 -20.17 -32.55
CA LEU A 387 -23.10 -20.07 -31.69
C LEU A 387 -22.31 -21.39 -31.66
N PRO A 388 -20.97 -21.33 -31.69
CA PRO A 388 -20.11 -22.51 -31.57
C PRO A 388 -20.16 -23.15 -30.17
N VAL A 389 -20.26 -22.35 -29.11
CA VAL A 389 -20.46 -22.83 -27.73
C VAL A 389 -21.92 -22.61 -27.34
N LYS A 390 -22.57 -23.67 -26.83
CA LYS A 390 -24.01 -23.70 -26.54
C LYS A 390 -24.34 -24.11 -25.11
N ILE A 391 -23.32 -24.21 -24.26
CA ILE A 391 -23.40 -24.76 -22.91
C ILE A 391 -22.95 -23.72 -21.88
N ALA A 392 -23.57 -23.75 -20.70
CA ALA A 392 -23.19 -22.92 -19.57
C ALA A 392 -23.70 -23.52 -18.25
N GLY A 393 -23.11 -23.07 -17.14
CA GLY A 393 -23.73 -23.15 -15.81
C GLY A 393 -24.74 -22.03 -15.64
N GLU A 394 -25.96 -22.22 -16.14
CA GLU A 394 -27.06 -21.25 -16.05
C GLU A 394 -27.81 -21.40 -14.72
N VAL A 395 -28.09 -20.28 -14.04
CA VAL A 395 -28.94 -20.30 -12.84
C VAL A 395 -30.40 -20.41 -13.28
N LYS A 396 -31.02 -21.54 -12.93
CA LYS A 396 -32.42 -21.86 -13.25
C LYS A 396 -33.35 -21.37 -12.15
N ASP A 397 -34.60 -21.13 -12.53
CA ASP A 397 -35.71 -20.84 -11.61
C ASP A 397 -35.50 -19.63 -10.67
N PHE A 398 -34.65 -18.68 -11.09
CA PHE A 398 -34.47 -17.44 -10.35
C PHE A 398 -35.55 -16.42 -10.70
N GLU A 399 -36.40 -16.10 -9.71
CA GLU A 399 -37.41 -15.06 -9.80
C GLU A 399 -37.02 -13.81 -8.98
N PRO A 400 -36.57 -12.71 -9.62
CA PRO A 400 -36.11 -11.52 -8.91
C PRO A 400 -37.16 -10.92 -7.96
N SER A 401 -38.45 -11.02 -8.31
CA SER A 401 -39.56 -10.46 -7.52
C SER A 401 -39.75 -11.09 -6.15
N ILE A 402 -39.15 -12.25 -5.88
CA ILE A 402 -39.13 -12.87 -4.55
C ILE A 402 -38.23 -12.08 -3.59
N TYR A 403 -37.17 -11.45 -4.12
CA TYR A 403 -36.10 -10.84 -3.32
C TYR A 403 -36.10 -9.32 -3.36
N MET A 404 -36.80 -8.70 -4.31
CA MET A 404 -36.81 -7.25 -4.48
C MET A 404 -38.10 -6.75 -5.10
N ASN A 405 -38.42 -5.47 -4.90
CA ASN A 405 -39.68 -4.91 -5.39
C ASN A 405 -39.67 -4.69 -6.92
N LYS A 406 -40.87 -4.55 -7.51
CA LYS A 406 -41.05 -4.37 -8.97
C LYS A 406 -40.25 -3.20 -9.56
N LYS A 407 -39.98 -2.15 -8.79
CA LYS A 407 -39.21 -0.98 -9.25
C LYS A 407 -37.73 -1.35 -9.37
N GLN A 408 -37.19 -2.10 -8.41
CA GLN A 408 -35.81 -2.59 -8.44
C GLN A 408 -35.60 -3.60 -9.57
N VAL A 409 -36.49 -4.58 -9.74
CA VAL A 409 -36.40 -5.57 -10.84
C VAL A 409 -36.23 -4.90 -12.21
N LYS A 410 -36.88 -3.74 -12.45
CA LYS A 410 -36.78 -3.01 -13.72
C LYS A 410 -35.56 -2.09 -13.83
N ARG A 411 -34.86 -1.84 -12.73
CA ARG A 411 -33.77 -0.85 -12.60
C ARG A 411 -32.44 -1.47 -12.18
N THR A 412 -32.33 -2.79 -12.23
CA THR A 412 -31.11 -3.55 -11.97
C THR A 412 -30.94 -4.58 -13.08
N ASP A 413 -29.69 -4.89 -13.43
CA ASP A 413 -29.37 -6.02 -14.31
C ASP A 413 -29.33 -7.33 -13.51
N ARG A 414 -29.19 -8.46 -14.21
CA ARG A 414 -29.20 -9.80 -13.61
C ARG A 414 -28.05 -10.01 -12.61
N THR A 415 -26.86 -9.48 -12.86
CA THR A 415 -25.72 -9.54 -11.92
C THR A 415 -26.08 -8.83 -10.62
N THR A 416 -26.59 -7.61 -10.71
CA THR A 416 -27.04 -6.83 -9.54
C THR A 416 -28.21 -7.52 -8.81
N GLN A 417 -29.12 -8.15 -9.54
CA GLN A 417 -30.23 -8.90 -8.93
C GLN A 417 -29.74 -10.09 -8.12
N PHE A 418 -28.74 -10.83 -8.61
CA PHE A 418 -28.12 -11.90 -7.85
C PHE A 418 -27.42 -11.38 -6.59
N ALA A 419 -26.69 -10.27 -6.69
CA ALA A 419 -26.03 -9.65 -5.54
C ALA A 419 -27.04 -9.28 -4.43
N ILE A 420 -28.14 -8.62 -4.78
CA ILE A 420 -29.21 -8.25 -3.83
C ILE A 420 -29.81 -9.49 -3.17
N ALA A 421 -30.20 -10.49 -3.97
CA ALA A 421 -30.84 -11.68 -3.47
C ALA A 421 -29.92 -12.51 -2.55
N ALA A 422 -28.66 -12.69 -2.94
CA ALA A 422 -27.66 -13.37 -2.11
C ALA A 422 -27.33 -12.58 -0.84
N ALA A 423 -27.22 -11.25 -0.89
CA ALA A 423 -27.00 -10.43 0.30
C ALA A 423 -28.17 -10.55 1.30
N ASN A 424 -29.42 -10.50 0.82
CA ASN A 424 -30.61 -10.72 1.65
C ASN A 424 -30.61 -12.11 2.30
N MET A 425 -30.19 -13.16 1.57
CA MET A 425 -30.03 -14.50 2.15
C MET A 425 -28.94 -14.53 3.23
N ALA A 426 -27.78 -13.91 2.99
CA ALA A 426 -26.67 -13.89 3.92
C ALA A 426 -27.00 -13.16 5.23
N ILE A 427 -27.69 -12.02 5.14
CA ILE A 427 -28.19 -11.28 6.33
C ILE A 427 -29.19 -12.12 7.13
N LYS A 428 -30.13 -12.77 6.43
CA LYS A 428 -31.11 -13.64 7.07
C LYS A 428 -30.44 -14.82 7.77
N ASP A 429 -29.45 -15.42 7.12
CA ASP A 429 -28.68 -16.54 7.66
C ASP A 429 -27.83 -16.13 8.88
N ALA A 430 -27.20 -14.94 8.83
CA ALA A 430 -26.47 -14.36 9.95
C ALA A 430 -27.38 -14.01 11.14
N THR A 431 -28.70 -14.03 10.98
CA THR A 431 -29.69 -13.51 11.93
C THR A 431 -29.38 -12.08 12.37
N LEU A 432 -28.86 -11.27 11.43
CA LEU A 432 -28.42 -9.91 11.69
C LEU A 432 -29.60 -8.93 11.61
N ASP A 433 -29.91 -8.26 12.73
CA ASP A 433 -30.93 -7.20 12.80
C ASP A 433 -30.28 -5.84 12.60
N LEU A 434 -30.31 -5.35 11.36
CA LEU A 434 -29.69 -4.07 10.97
C LEU A 434 -30.22 -2.87 11.75
N ASN A 435 -31.41 -2.94 12.37
CA ASN A 435 -31.95 -1.83 13.17
C ASN A 435 -31.27 -1.67 14.53
N LYS A 436 -30.52 -2.70 14.98
CA LYS A 436 -29.78 -2.70 16.25
C LYS A 436 -28.29 -2.40 16.05
N GLU A 437 -27.87 -2.22 14.82
CA GLU A 437 -26.47 -2.00 14.46
C GLU A 437 -26.23 -0.55 14.06
N ASP A 438 -24.97 -0.13 14.14
CA ASP A 438 -24.54 1.15 13.58
C ASP A 438 -24.31 0.99 12.07
N ILE A 439 -25.29 1.42 11.27
CA ILE A 439 -25.28 1.31 9.80
C ILE A 439 -24.10 2.04 9.13
N GLU A 440 -23.41 2.95 9.82
CA GLU A 440 -22.21 3.64 9.32
C GLU A 440 -20.94 2.78 9.50
N LYS A 441 -21.01 1.76 10.37
CA LYS A 441 -19.96 0.77 10.62
C LYS A 441 -20.19 -0.57 9.90
N ILE A 442 -21.22 -0.63 9.06
CA ILE A 442 -21.48 -1.75 8.16
C ILE A 442 -21.02 -1.35 6.75
N GLY A 443 -20.19 -2.16 6.13
CA GLY A 443 -19.76 -1.97 4.73
C GLY A 443 -20.30 -3.04 3.79
N VAL A 444 -20.19 -2.75 2.50
CA VAL A 444 -20.56 -3.63 1.39
C VAL A 444 -19.41 -3.64 0.37
N ILE A 445 -18.89 -4.82 0.06
CA ILE A 445 -17.89 -4.99 -1.01
C ILE A 445 -18.32 -6.14 -1.91
N ILE A 446 -18.67 -5.83 -3.16
CA ILE A 446 -19.10 -6.83 -4.13
C ILE A 446 -18.05 -6.98 -5.23
N GLY A 447 -17.59 -8.20 -5.46
CA GLY A 447 -16.79 -8.56 -6.61
C GLY A 447 -17.66 -8.70 -7.86
N ALA A 448 -17.31 -8.03 -8.94
CA ALA A 448 -17.92 -8.18 -10.26
C ALA A 448 -16.86 -8.04 -11.35
N GLY A 449 -16.70 -9.06 -12.18
CA GLY A 449 -15.75 -9.03 -13.29
C GLY A 449 -16.28 -8.19 -14.45
N MET A 450 -17.51 -8.45 -14.87
CA MET A 450 -18.16 -7.81 -16.02
C MET A 450 -19.37 -6.94 -15.65
N GLY A 451 -19.98 -7.16 -14.47
CA GLY A 451 -21.05 -6.31 -13.94
C GLY A 451 -22.26 -6.26 -14.87
N GLY A 452 -22.76 -5.06 -15.15
CA GLY A 452 -23.96 -4.82 -15.95
C GLY A 452 -23.77 -4.89 -17.47
N LEU A 453 -22.67 -5.45 -17.98
CA LEU A 453 -22.38 -5.52 -19.42
C LEU A 453 -23.47 -6.25 -20.21
N GLY A 454 -24.11 -7.28 -19.63
CA GLY A 454 -25.21 -7.97 -20.31
C GLY A 454 -26.42 -7.07 -20.58
N PHE A 455 -26.70 -6.12 -19.68
CA PHE A 455 -27.71 -5.09 -19.94
C PHE A 455 -27.26 -4.10 -21.01
N GLY A 456 -25.96 -3.78 -21.04
CA GLY A 456 -25.35 -2.97 -22.09
C GLY A 456 -25.53 -3.57 -23.49
N GLU A 457 -25.33 -4.88 -23.63
CA GLU A 457 -25.58 -5.61 -24.88
C GLU A 457 -27.05 -5.51 -25.31
N ASP A 458 -27.98 -5.76 -24.38
CA ASP A 458 -29.42 -5.64 -24.63
C ASP A 458 -29.80 -4.21 -25.11
N GLN A 459 -29.20 -3.18 -24.51
CA GLN A 459 -29.42 -1.78 -24.92
C GLN A 459 -28.76 -1.44 -26.25
N HIS A 460 -27.56 -1.98 -26.52
CA HIS A 460 -26.88 -1.76 -27.79
C HIS A 460 -27.68 -2.34 -28.96
N LEU A 461 -28.26 -3.54 -28.80
CA LEU A 461 -29.13 -4.13 -29.83
C LEU A 461 -30.37 -3.27 -30.11
N LYS A 462 -30.99 -2.68 -29.07
CA LYS A 462 -32.10 -1.73 -29.24
C LYS A 462 -31.66 -0.45 -29.94
N PHE A 463 -30.49 0.07 -29.59
CA PHE A 463 -29.92 1.26 -30.23
C PHE A 463 -29.74 1.05 -31.74
N ILE A 464 -29.15 -0.08 -32.15
CA ILE A 464 -28.90 -0.39 -33.56
C ILE A 464 -30.20 -0.63 -34.33
N LYS A 465 -31.16 -1.37 -33.76
CA LYS A 465 -32.40 -1.76 -34.44
C LYS A 465 -33.45 -0.65 -34.50
N GLU A 466 -33.55 0.15 -33.45
CA GLU A 466 -34.68 1.07 -33.25
C GLU A 466 -34.26 2.52 -32.99
N GLY A 467 -32.96 2.80 -32.91
CA GLY A 467 -32.39 4.14 -32.71
C GLY A 467 -32.24 4.55 -31.23
N PRO A 468 -31.56 5.68 -30.97
CA PRO A 468 -31.21 6.15 -29.63
C PRO A 468 -32.41 6.36 -28.69
N GLN A 469 -33.57 6.72 -29.25
CA GLN A 469 -34.78 7.03 -28.46
C GLN A 469 -35.37 5.80 -27.74
N LYS A 470 -34.95 4.59 -28.11
CA LYS A 470 -35.41 3.32 -27.51
C LYS A 470 -34.47 2.76 -26.46
N VAL A 471 -33.30 3.36 -26.29
CA VAL A 471 -32.35 2.98 -25.24
C VAL A 471 -32.92 3.35 -23.87
N SER A 472 -32.74 2.47 -22.89
CA SER A 472 -33.14 2.75 -21.51
C SER A 472 -32.44 4.01 -20.99
N PRO A 473 -33.16 4.95 -20.36
CA PRO A 473 -32.53 6.09 -19.69
C PRO A 473 -31.68 5.66 -18.48
N PHE A 474 -31.81 4.39 -18.04
CA PHE A 474 -31.03 3.82 -16.95
C PHE A 474 -29.75 3.11 -17.42
N LEU A 475 -29.41 3.12 -18.71
CA LEU A 475 -28.23 2.42 -19.24
C LEU A 475 -26.96 2.70 -18.42
N SER A 476 -26.61 3.98 -18.26
CA SER A 476 -25.37 4.35 -17.57
C SER A 476 -25.33 3.89 -16.11
N VAL A 477 -26.46 3.91 -15.40
CA VAL A 477 -26.51 3.57 -13.97
C VAL A 477 -26.62 2.07 -13.71
N ILE A 478 -27.24 1.32 -14.62
CA ILE A 478 -27.35 -0.14 -14.52
C ILE A 478 -26.05 -0.81 -14.98
N MET A 479 -25.44 -0.30 -16.05
CA MET A 479 -24.21 -0.89 -16.60
C MET A 479 -22.96 -0.56 -15.77
N PHE A 480 -22.99 0.54 -15.01
CA PHE A 480 -21.86 0.97 -14.17
C PHE A 480 -21.42 -0.15 -13.22
N ALA A 481 -20.11 -0.45 -13.19
CA ALA A 481 -19.55 -1.53 -12.39
C ALA A 481 -19.96 -1.44 -10.91
N GLY A 482 -19.96 -0.24 -10.32
CA GLY A 482 -20.35 -0.02 -8.91
C GLY A 482 -21.83 -0.24 -8.60
N ALA A 483 -22.68 -0.53 -9.59
CA ALA A 483 -24.12 -0.73 -9.39
C ALA A 483 -24.42 -1.86 -8.41
N CYS A 484 -23.62 -2.93 -8.38
CA CYS A 484 -23.82 -4.07 -7.50
C CYS A 484 -23.75 -3.68 -6.02
N SER A 485 -22.62 -3.12 -5.58
CA SER A 485 -22.46 -2.70 -4.17
C SER A 485 -23.43 -1.58 -3.82
N SER A 486 -23.65 -0.61 -4.72
CA SER A 486 -24.61 0.48 -4.46
C SER A 486 -26.04 -0.03 -4.31
N ALA A 487 -26.48 -1.01 -5.10
CA ALA A 487 -27.83 -1.53 -5.01
C ALA A 487 -28.04 -2.37 -3.74
N VAL A 488 -27.05 -3.15 -3.31
CA VAL A 488 -27.08 -3.86 -2.03
C VAL A 488 -27.13 -2.87 -0.87
N SER A 489 -26.29 -1.81 -0.88
CA SER A 489 -26.32 -0.78 0.16
C SER A 489 -27.67 -0.05 0.22
N MET A 490 -28.26 0.28 -0.93
CA MET A 490 -29.59 0.91 -0.99
C MET A 490 -30.71 -0.02 -0.53
N GLU A 491 -30.62 -1.32 -0.84
CA GLU A 491 -31.60 -2.32 -0.38
C GLU A 491 -31.57 -2.46 1.14
N LEU A 492 -30.37 -2.55 1.72
CA LEU A 492 -30.17 -2.84 3.14
C LEU A 492 -30.09 -1.59 4.02
N GLY A 493 -30.06 -0.39 3.43
CA GLY A 493 -29.96 0.89 4.16
C GLY A 493 -28.57 1.16 4.77
N ILE A 494 -27.53 0.58 4.19
CA ILE A 494 -26.15 0.63 4.71
C ILE A 494 -25.45 1.92 4.30
N LYS A 495 -24.66 2.49 5.20
CA LYS A 495 -24.00 3.80 5.03
C LYS A 495 -22.48 3.79 5.20
N GLY A 496 -21.88 2.66 5.57
CA GLY A 496 -20.42 2.52 5.55
C GLY A 496 -19.86 2.35 4.14
N PRO A 497 -18.60 1.89 4.00
CA PRO A 497 -17.93 1.75 2.71
C PRO A 497 -18.74 0.89 1.74
N SER A 498 -18.91 1.35 0.50
CA SER A 498 -19.63 0.64 -0.57
C SER A 498 -18.75 0.56 -1.82
N ILE A 499 -18.11 -0.59 -2.04
CA ILE A 499 -17.07 -0.77 -3.05
C ILE A 499 -17.44 -1.92 -3.99
N THR A 500 -17.19 -1.74 -5.28
CA THR A 500 -17.18 -2.87 -6.23
C THR A 500 -15.76 -3.13 -6.71
N ILE A 501 -15.33 -4.38 -6.65
CA ILE A 501 -13.99 -4.79 -7.08
C ILE A 501 -14.09 -5.53 -8.41
N SER A 502 -13.26 -5.12 -9.38
CA SER A 502 -13.16 -5.76 -10.69
C SER A 502 -11.74 -6.28 -10.93
N THR A 503 -11.49 -7.47 -10.41
CA THR A 503 -10.23 -8.22 -10.58
C THR A 503 -10.43 -9.49 -11.39
N GLY A 504 -11.39 -9.46 -12.33
CA GLY A 504 -11.73 -10.61 -13.15
C GLY A 504 -12.22 -11.76 -12.29
N CYS A 505 -11.58 -12.92 -12.42
CA CYS A 505 -11.99 -14.14 -11.72
C CYS A 505 -11.68 -14.09 -10.20
N ALA A 506 -10.78 -13.21 -9.77
CA ALA A 506 -10.42 -13.01 -8.36
C ALA A 506 -11.35 -12.04 -7.62
N ALA A 507 -12.30 -11.40 -8.30
CA ALA A 507 -13.10 -10.30 -7.75
C ALA A 507 -13.81 -10.64 -6.43
N GLY A 508 -14.48 -11.79 -6.35
CA GLY A 508 -15.14 -12.23 -5.13
C GLY A 508 -14.18 -12.57 -3.99
N THR A 509 -13.01 -13.13 -4.30
CA THR A 509 -11.96 -13.43 -3.31
C THR A 509 -11.35 -12.14 -2.77
N ASP A 510 -11.00 -11.20 -3.64
CA ASP A 510 -10.47 -9.89 -3.25
C ASP A 510 -11.50 -9.13 -2.41
N ALA A 511 -12.78 -9.15 -2.80
CA ALA A 511 -13.85 -8.51 -2.03
C ALA A 511 -13.89 -8.98 -0.58
N ILE A 512 -13.74 -10.29 -0.34
CA ILE A 512 -13.67 -10.88 1.00
C ILE A 512 -12.35 -10.50 1.69
N GLY A 513 -11.22 -10.52 0.97
CA GLY A 513 -9.91 -10.13 1.50
C GLY A 513 -9.83 -8.67 1.98
N TYR A 514 -10.34 -7.73 1.18
CA TYR A 514 -10.42 -6.32 1.59
C TYR A 514 -11.40 -6.10 2.75
N ALA A 515 -12.45 -6.93 2.85
CA ALA A 515 -13.36 -6.89 4.00
C ALA A 515 -12.69 -7.35 5.29
N PHE A 516 -11.90 -8.42 5.18
CA PHE A 516 -11.06 -8.94 6.25
C PHE A 516 -10.07 -7.87 6.74
N ASP A 517 -9.38 -7.18 5.82
CA ASP A 517 -8.50 -6.06 6.16
C ASP A 517 -9.28 -4.91 6.83
N SER A 518 -10.44 -4.52 6.31
CA SER A 518 -11.24 -3.42 6.86
C SER A 518 -11.68 -3.68 8.30
N ILE A 519 -12.09 -4.92 8.63
CA ILE A 519 -12.47 -5.29 9.99
C ILE A 519 -11.24 -5.38 10.90
N ARG A 520 -10.14 -6.01 10.45
CA ARG A 520 -8.89 -6.11 11.23
C ARG A 520 -8.37 -4.75 11.66
N HIS A 521 -8.45 -3.76 10.78
CA HIS A 521 -8.03 -2.38 11.04
C HIS A 521 -9.08 -1.52 11.77
N GLY A 522 -10.24 -2.09 12.14
CA GLY A 522 -11.28 -1.40 12.90
C GLY A 522 -12.07 -0.34 12.12
N GLU A 523 -11.94 -0.31 10.79
CA GLU A 523 -12.68 0.61 9.92
C GLU A 523 -14.17 0.25 9.90
N SER A 524 -14.46 -1.06 9.77
CA SER A 524 -15.80 -1.63 9.74
C SER A 524 -15.96 -2.71 10.81
N LYS A 525 -17.18 -2.91 11.29
CA LYS A 525 -17.52 -3.96 12.27
C LYS A 525 -18.18 -5.16 11.62
N ILE A 526 -18.91 -4.90 10.54
CA ILE A 526 -19.67 -5.88 9.75
C ILE A 526 -19.45 -5.56 8.28
N MET A 527 -19.23 -6.58 7.46
CA MET A 527 -19.04 -6.46 6.03
C MET A 527 -19.90 -7.48 5.29
N ILE A 528 -20.74 -7.02 4.36
CA ILE A 528 -21.52 -7.89 3.46
C ILE A 528 -20.78 -7.98 2.13
N VAL A 529 -20.15 -9.13 1.89
CA VAL A 529 -19.07 -9.23 0.90
C VAL A 529 -19.07 -10.55 0.14
N GLY A 530 -18.50 -10.54 -1.06
CA GLY A 530 -18.43 -11.72 -1.91
C GLY A 530 -18.43 -11.31 -3.37
N GLY A 531 -19.10 -12.05 -4.25
CA GLY A 531 -19.19 -11.68 -5.67
C GLY A 531 -20.46 -12.13 -6.36
N ALA A 532 -20.78 -11.46 -7.47
CA ALA A 532 -21.91 -11.77 -8.34
C ALA A 532 -21.53 -11.57 -9.81
N GLU A 533 -22.06 -12.43 -10.69
CA GLU A 533 -21.88 -12.31 -12.14
C GLU A 533 -23.02 -13.01 -12.89
N ALA A 534 -23.52 -12.37 -13.95
CA ALA A 534 -24.48 -12.96 -14.89
C ALA A 534 -24.04 -12.71 -16.35
N PRO A 535 -22.94 -13.32 -16.82
CA PRO A 535 -22.33 -12.97 -18.09
C PRO A 535 -22.97 -13.66 -19.31
N LEU A 536 -24.04 -14.44 -19.11
CA LEU A 536 -24.65 -15.26 -20.15
C LEU A 536 -25.45 -14.42 -21.17
N ARG A 537 -24.71 -13.86 -22.13
CA ARG A 537 -25.22 -13.17 -23.31
C ARG A 537 -24.41 -13.52 -24.57
N PRO A 538 -25.03 -13.46 -25.78
CA PRO A 538 -24.38 -13.87 -27.02
C PRO A 538 -23.01 -13.25 -27.27
N LEU A 539 -22.88 -11.92 -27.15
CA LEU A 539 -21.60 -11.24 -27.42
C LEU A 539 -20.54 -11.60 -26.39
N ILE A 540 -20.92 -11.66 -25.11
CA ILE A 540 -20.00 -12.02 -24.02
C ILE A 540 -19.54 -13.47 -24.18
N LEU A 541 -20.44 -14.42 -24.43
CA LEU A 541 -20.07 -15.82 -24.66
C LEU A 541 -19.13 -15.95 -25.87
N THR A 542 -19.45 -15.25 -26.97
CA THR A 542 -18.62 -15.25 -28.19
C THR A 542 -17.23 -14.66 -27.94
N SER A 543 -17.09 -13.63 -27.09
CA SER A 543 -15.78 -13.02 -26.85
C SER A 543 -14.79 -13.98 -26.18
N PHE A 544 -15.26 -14.82 -25.26
CA PHE A 544 -14.43 -15.86 -24.65
C PHE A 544 -14.24 -17.07 -25.55
N GLU A 545 -15.21 -17.37 -26.41
CA GLU A 545 -15.09 -18.45 -27.39
C GLU A 545 -14.03 -18.14 -28.45
N VAL A 546 -14.05 -16.94 -29.04
CA VAL A 546 -13.08 -16.52 -30.06
C VAL A 546 -11.66 -16.43 -29.48
N MET A 547 -11.54 -16.19 -28.18
CA MET A 547 -10.27 -16.27 -27.45
C MET A 547 -9.75 -17.71 -27.27
N GLY A 548 -10.59 -18.72 -27.54
CA GLY A 548 -10.28 -20.15 -27.36
C GLY A 548 -10.30 -20.60 -25.90
N ALA A 549 -11.01 -19.87 -25.03
CA ALA A 549 -10.98 -20.14 -23.58
C ALA A 549 -12.12 -21.07 -23.12
N LEU A 550 -13.17 -21.24 -23.93
CA LEU A 550 -14.35 -22.02 -23.59
C LEU A 550 -14.27 -23.47 -24.08
N SER A 551 -14.79 -24.40 -23.30
CA SER A 551 -15.06 -25.76 -23.76
C SER A 551 -16.18 -25.75 -24.80
N SER A 552 -16.01 -26.52 -25.88
CA SER A 552 -16.98 -26.65 -26.98
C SER A 552 -17.74 -28.00 -26.96
N ARG A 553 -17.73 -28.71 -25.82
CA ARG A 553 -18.36 -30.04 -25.63
C ARG A 553 -19.89 -29.99 -25.53
N ASN A 554 -20.53 -29.45 -26.56
CA ASN A 554 -21.97 -29.29 -26.65
C ASN A 554 -22.74 -30.63 -26.58
N ASP A 555 -22.14 -31.72 -27.07
CA ASP A 555 -22.76 -33.05 -27.11
C ASP A 555 -22.86 -33.70 -25.72
N ASN A 556 -22.08 -33.23 -24.74
CA ASN A 556 -22.12 -33.74 -23.37
C ASN A 556 -21.89 -32.62 -22.35
N PRO A 557 -22.85 -31.68 -22.21
CA PRO A 557 -22.70 -30.48 -21.40
C PRO A 557 -22.30 -30.79 -19.95
N GLN A 558 -22.94 -31.80 -19.35
CA GLN A 558 -22.74 -32.16 -17.94
C GLN A 558 -21.30 -32.59 -17.65
N LYS A 559 -20.56 -33.05 -18.68
CA LYS A 559 -19.16 -33.47 -18.60
C LYS A 559 -18.17 -32.43 -19.13
N ALA A 560 -18.63 -31.24 -19.53
CA ALA A 560 -17.76 -30.27 -20.19
C ALA A 560 -16.73 -29.65 -19.23
N SER A 561 -17.18 -29.20 -18.05
CA SER A 561 -16.28 -28.71 -17.00
C SER A 561 -15.64 -29.88 -16.28
N ARG A 562 -14.35 -30.10 -16.51
CA ARG A 562 -13.58 -31.26 -16.02
C ARG A 562 -12.19 -30.85 -15.52
N PRO A 563 -12.11 -30.04 -14.45
CA PRO A 563 -10.84 -29.59 -13.90
C PRO A 563 -9.88 -30.77 -13.64
N PHE A 564 -8.61 -30.58 -13.97
CA PHE A 564 -7.51 -31.55 -13.82
C PHE A 564 -7.61 -32.83 -14.68
N ASP A 565 -8.71 -33.05 -15.40
CA ASP A 565 -8.86 -34.19 -16.32
C ASP A 565 -7.98 -33.99 -17.57
N ALA A 566 -7.31 -35.05 -18.03
CA ALA A 566 -6.41 -35.00 -19.19
C ALA A 566 -7.09 -34.59 -20.50
N LYS A 567 -8.44 -34.66 -20.58
CA LYS A 567 -9.21 -34.23 -21.74
C LYS A 567 -9.87 -32.86 -21.56
N ARG A 568 -9.52 -32.07 -20.54
CA ARG A 568 -10.03 -30.69 -20.41
C ARG A 568 -9.64 -29.83 -21.62
N ASP A 569 -10.55 -28.97 -22.08
CA ASP A 569 -10.39 -28.22 -23.33
C ASP A 569 -10.79 -26.74 -23.21
N GLY A 570 -11.00 -26.25 -21.99
CA GLY A 570 -11.48 -24.90 -21.74
C GLY A 570 -12.44 -24.86 -20.55
N PHE A 571 -12.70 -23.66 -20.03
CA PHE A 571 -13.67 -23.50 -18.96
C PHE A 571 -15.10 -23.51 -19.53
N VAL A 572 -16.08 -23.83 -18.70
CA VAL A 572 -17.50 -23.63 -19.02
C VAL A 572 -17.94 -22.34 -18.35
N MET A 573 -18.51 -21.38 -19.09
CA MET A 573 -19.00 -20.14 -18.49
C MET A 573 -20.19 -20.41 -17.56
N GLY A 574 -20.19 -19.78 -16.38
CA GLY A 574 -21.28 -19.86 -15.41
C GLY A 574 -21.80 -18.48 -15.03
N GLU A 575 -22.92 -18.46 -14.30
CA GLU A 575 -23.44 -17.29 -13.60
C GLU A 575 -23.78 -17.64 -12.14
N GLY A 576 -23.96 -16.62 -11.29
CA GLY A 576 -24.35 -16.81 -9.90
C GLY A 576 -23.88 -15.70 -8.97
N ALA A 577 -24.06 -15.92 -7.67
CA ALA A 577 -23.53 -15.07 -6.62
C ALA A 577 -23.25 -15.89 -5.36
N GLY A 578 -22.17 -15.53 -4.67
CA GLY A 578 -21.88 -15.99 -3.32
C GLY A 578 -21.53 -14.78 -2.47
N ILE A 579 -22.34 -14.52 -1.44
CA ILE A 579 -22.19 -13.40 -0.50
C ILE A 579 -22.13 -13.98 0.91
N VAL A 580 -21.22 -13.46 1.71
CA VAL A 580 -21.05 -13.80 3.11
C VAL A 580 -21.14 -12.55 3.99
N VAL A 581 -21.56 -12.73 5.24
CA VAL A 581 -21.45 -11.70 6.27
C VAL A 581 -20.18 -11.99 7.07
N VAL A 582 -19.24 -11.04 7.06
CA VAL A 582 -18.02 -11.07 7.87
C VAL A 582 -18.18 -10.09 9.01
N GLU A 583 -17.89 -10.52 10.23
CA GLU A 583 -18.03 -9.72 11.45
C GLU A 583 -16.74 -9.75 12.26
N GLU A 584 -16.54 -8.70 13.05
CA GLU A 584 -15.63 -8.75 14.18
C GLU A 584 -16.08 -9.85 15.16
N LEU A 585 -15.15 -10.67 15.66
CA LEU A 585 -15.47 -11.82 16.50
C LEU A 585 -16.23 -11.41 17.77
N GLU A 586 -15.78 -10.39 18.49
CA GLU A 586 -16.42 -9.98 19.75
C GLU A 586 -17.85 -9.50 19.49
N HIS A 587 -18.09 -8.77 18.40
CA HIS A 587 -19.44 -8.41 17.97
C HIS A 587 -20.32 -9.64 17.73
N ALA A 588 -19.84 -10.59 16.94
CA ALA A 588 -20.57 -11.82 16.62
C ALA A 588 -20.90 -12.61 17.91
N LEU A 589 -19.95 -12.73 18.84
CA LEU A 589 -20.16 -13.38 20.13
C LEU A 589 -21.18 -12.64 21.00
N ASN A 590 -21.09 -11.31 21.10
CA ASN A 590 -21.98 -10.49 21.92
C ASN A 590 -23.44 -10.58 21.50
N ARG A 591 -23.71 -10.75 20.20
CA ARG A 591 -25.08 -10.94 19.69
C ARG A 591 -25.50 -12.42 19.58
N GLY A 592 -24.63 -13.37 19.97
CA GLY A 592 -24.89 -14.80 19.91
C GLY A 592 -25.00 -15.36 18.49
N ALA A 593 -24.22 -14.83 17.55
CA ALA A 593 -24.22 -15.27 16.17
C ALA A 593 -23.74 -16.72 16.01
N HIS A 594 -24.30 -17.43 15.04
CA HIS A 594 -23.67 -18.66 14.53
C HIS A 594 -22.40 -18.28 13.76
N ILE A 595 -21.31 -19.01 13.98
CA ILE A 595 -20.01 -18.78 13.32
C ILE A 595 -19.67 -20.02 12.51
N TYR A 596 -19.56 -19.86 11.19
CA TYR A 596 -19.14 -20.93 10.28
C TYR A 596 -17.62 -21.16 10.34
N ALA A 597 -16.84 -20.08 10.30
CA ALA A 597 -15.38 -20.12 10.35
C ALA A 597 -14.79 -18.75 10.70
N GLU A 598 -13.51 -18.74 11.07
CA GLU A 598 -12.67 -17.55 11.16
C GLU A 598 -11.91 -17.35 9.84
N LEU A 599 -11.95 -16.12 9.29
CA LEU A 599 -11.02 -15.68 8.25
C LEU A 599 -9.70 -15.35 8.95
N ILE A 600 -8.63 -16.04 8.58
CA ILE A 600 -7.34 -15.90 9.28
C ILE A 600 -6.23 -15.35 8.40
N GLY A 601 -6.30 -15.48 7.07
CA GLY A 601 -5.30 -14.89 6.19
C GLY A 601 -5.82 -14.54 4.81
N TYR A 602 -5.20 -13.54 4.21
CA TYR A 602 -5.44 -13.11 2.84
C TYR A 602 -4.15 -12.61 2.19
N ALA A 603 -3.97 -12.92 0.91
CA ALA A 603 -2.97 -12.25 0.11
C ALA A 603 -3.41 -12.12 -1.35
N SER A 604 -2.91 -11.07 -2.00
CA SER A 604 -3.03 -10.87 -3.43
C SER A 604 -1.67 -10.50 -4.05
N THR A 605 -1.41 -11.02 -5.24
CA THR A 605 -0.22 -10.74 -6.07
C THR A 605 -0.64 -10.60 -7.54
N VAL A 606 0.32 -10.18 -8.38
CA VAL A 606 0.13 -10.10 -9.83
C VAL A 606 1.32 -10.72 -10.55
N ASP A 607 1.06 -11.53 -11.57
CA ASP A 607 2.08 -12.17 -12.40
C ASP A 607 2.93 -11.14 -13.18
N ALA A 608 2.31 -10.04 -13.60
CA ALA A 608 2.89 -9.06 -14.52
C ALA A 608 3.44 -9.69 -15.82
N TYR A 609 2.79 -10.76 -16.28
CA TYR A 609 3.26 -11.60 -17.39
C TYR A 609 2.40 -11.48 -18.66
N HIS A 610 1.13 -11.88 -18.59
CA HIS A 610 0.22 -11.89 -19.75
C HIS A 610 -1.23 -11.61 -19.32
N MET A 611 -2.03 -11.05 -20.23
CA MET A 611 -3.44 -10.72 -19.95
C MET A 611 -4.36 -11.93 -19.71
N VAL A 612 -3.95 -13.13 -20.08
CA VAL A 612 -4.85 -14.30 -20.21
C VAL A 612 -4.13 -15.57 -19.75
N ALA A 613 -2.96 -15.85 -20.32
CA ALA A 613 -2.15 -16.98 -19.87
C ALA A 613 -1.56 -16.70 -18.48
N PRO A 614 -1.60 -17.68 -17.55
CA PRO A 614 -0.87 -17.58 -16.29
C PRO A 614 0.64 -17.61 -16.56
N ASP A 615 1.44 -17.04 -15.66
CA ASP A 615 2.89 -17.24 -15.70
C ASP A 615 3.21 -18.76 -15.58
N PRO A 616 3.89 -19.37 -16.58
CA PRO A 616 4.27 -20.78 -16.53
C PRO A 616 5.16 -21.14 -15.34
N SER A 617 5.89 -20.18 -14.77
CA SER A 617 6.71 -20.39 -13.58
C SER A 617 5.88 -20.54 -12.29
N GLY A 618 4.65 -20.00 -12.30
CA GLY A 618 3.78 -19.92 -11.14
C GLY A 618 4.37 -19.16 -9.95
N GLU A 619 5.42 -18.35 -10.14
CA GLU A 619 6.14 -17.69 -9.04
C GLU A 619 5.23 -16.80 -8.22
N GLN A 620 4.43 -15.96 -8.87
CA GLN A 620 3.57 -15.00 -8.17
C GLN A 620 2.33 -15.65 -7.56
N ALA A 621 1.79 -16.70 -8.19
CA ALA A 621 0.75 -17.53 -7.60
C ALA A 621 1.25 -18.28 -6.34
N SER A 622 2.48 -18.81 -6.38
CA SER A 622 3.13 -19.43 -5.20
C SER A 622 3.29 -18.40 -4.09
N ARG A 623 3.78 -17.21 -4.42
CA ARG A 623 3.94 -16.11 -3.47
C ARG A 623 2.61 -15.65 -2.87
N ALA A 624 1.50 -15.71 -3.61
CA ALA A 624 0.18 -15.40 -3.06
C ALA A 624 -0.22 -16.41 -1.98
N MET A 625 -0.01 -17.71 -2.23
CA MET A 625 -0.29 -18.75 -1.25
C MET A 625 0.63 -18.67 -0.03
N GLU A 626 1.93 -18.48 -0.24
CA GLU A 626 2.92 -18.30 0.83
C GLU A 626 2.56 -17.09 1.72
N ARG A 627 2.25 -15.94 1.12
CA ARG A 627 1.87 -14.74 1.88
C ARG A 627 0.54 -14.90 2.62
N ALA A 628 -0.40 -15.66 2.07
CA ALA A 628 -1.67 -15.93 2.76
C ALA A 628 -1.47 -16.87 3.96
N LEU A 629 -0.55 -17.84 3.86
CA LEU A 629 -0.12 -18.69 4.99
C LEU A 629 0.60 -17.86 6.06
N GLU A 630 1.52 -16.98 5.65
CA GLU A 630 2.22 -16.05 6.53
C GLU A 630 1.26 -15.12 7.27
N ASP A 631 0.32 -14.50 6.57
CA ASP A 631 -0.71 -13.63 7.18
C ASP A 631 -1.63 -14.41 8.13
N ALA A 632 -1.93 -15.67 7.79
CA ALA A 632 -2.68 -16.58 8.65
C ALA A 632 -1.91 -17.06 9.89
N GLY A 633 -0.58 -16.96 9.90
CA GLY A 633 0.27 -17.52 10.94
C GLY A 633 0.17 -19.04 11.03
N VAL A 634 -0.10 -19.72 9.91
CA VAL A 634 -0.19 -21.20 9.83
C VAL A 634 0.89 -21.74 8.92
N LYS A 635 1.31 -22.98 9.17
CA LYS A 635 2.29 -23.67 8.33
C LYS A 635 1.60 -24.35 7.15
N PRO A 636 2.32 -24.65 6.06
CA PRO A 636 1.77 -25.44 4.96
C PRO A 636 1.13 -26.76 5.43
N GLU A 637 1.71 -27.42 6.44
CA GLU A 637 1.22 -28.70 6.97
C GLU A 637 -0.13 -28.58 7.71
N ASP A 638 -0.52 -27.38 8.12
CA ASP A 638 -1.79 -27.14 8.82
C ASP A 638 -2.99 -27.11 7.85
N ILE A 639 -2.75 -26.85 6.56
CA ILE A 639 -3.80 -26.89 5.54
C ILE A 639 -4.19 -28.34 5.27
N GLU A 640 -5.50 -28.62 5.23
CA GLU A 640 -6.03 -29.97 4.96
C GLU A 640 -6.82 -30.06 3.66
N TYR A 641 -7.28 -28.92 3.15
CA TYR A 641 -8.11 -28.78 1.96
C TYR A 641 -7.83 -27.47 1.21
N ILE A 642 -7.78 -27.54 -0.11
CA ILE A 642 -7.75 -26.36 -0.98
C ILE A 642 -8.96 -26.41 -1.93
N ASN A 643 -9.83 -25.41 -1.85
CA ASN A 643 -10.74 -25.11 -2.95
C ASN A 643 -9.95 -24.34 -4.02
N VAL A 644 -9.49 -25.07 -5.04
CA VAL A 644 -8.61 -24.54 -6.08
C VAL A 644 -9.38 -23.69 -7.09
N HIS A 645 -8.65 -22.85 -7.84
CA HIS A 645 -9.23 -22.10 -8.95
C HIS A 645 -9.74 -23.08 -10.03
N GLY A 646 -8.95 -24.09 -10.41
CA GLY A 646 -9.34 -25.25 -11.23
C GLY A 646 -10.34 -24.94 -12.32
N SER A 647 -9.96 -24.12 -13.30
CA SER A 647 -10.85 -23.61 -14.34
C SER A 647 -11.18 -24.60 -15.45
N SER A 648 -10.62 -25.82 -15.43
CA SER A 648 -10.76 -26.78 -16.55
C SER A 648 -10.05 -26.30 -17.83
N THR A 649 -9.07 -25.39 -17.70
CA THR A 649 -8.21 -25.00 -18.82
C THR A 649 -6.86 -25.73 -18.73
N PRO A 650 -6.26 -26.12 -19.88
CA PRO A 650 -4.99 -26.84 -19.87
C PRO A 650 -3.88 -26.12 -19.10
N LEU A 651 -3.75 -24.81 -19.32
CA LEU A 651 -2.70 -23.99 -18.71
C LEU A 651 -2.92 -23.81 -17.20
N ASN A 652 -4.13 -23.39 -16.78
CA ASN A 652 -4.38 -23.12 -15.36
C ASN A 652 -4.16 -24.36 -14.50
N ASP A 653 -4.84 -25.46 -14.82
CA ASP A 653 -4.89 -26.61 -13.92
C ASP A 653 -3.50 -27.25 -13.73
N LYS A 654 -2.69 -27.21 -14.80
CA LYS A 654 -1.27 -27.61 -14.75
C LYS A 654 -0.45 -26.66 -13.89
N THR A 655 -0.55 -25.35 -14.13
CA THR A 655 0.20 -24.35 -13.36
C THR A 655 -0.19 -24.37 -11.89
N GLU A 656 -1.47 -24.44 -11.57
CA GLU A 656 -1.98 -24.50 -10.20
C GLU A 656 -1.53 -25.76 -9.47
N THR A 657 -1.54 -26.93 -10.12
CA THR A 657 -0.98 -28.16 -9.54
C THR A 657 0.51 -28.01 -9.22
N MET A 658 1.29 -27.45 -10.13
CA MET A 658 2.72 -27.19 -9.93
C MET A 658 2.97 -26.20 -8.78
N VAL A 659 2.18 -25.12 -8.71
CA VAL A 659 2.24 -24.10 -7.65
C VAL A 659 1.95 -24.72 -6.28
N ILE A 660 0.90 -25.54 -6.16
CA ILE A 660 0.57 -26.24 -4.91
C ILE A 660 1.73 -27.13 -4.49
N LYS A 661 2.33 -27.89 -5.41
CA LYS A 661 3.50 -28.74 -5.13
C LYS A 661 4.72 -27.93 -4.68
N LYS A 662 4.91 -26.73 -5.25
CA LYS A 662 6.01 -25.83 -4.89
C LYS A 662 5.85 -25.28 -3.46
N VAL A 663 4.65 -24.84 -3.10
CA VAL A 663 4.36 -24.22 -1.79
C VAL A 663 4.31 -25.25 -0.66
N PHE A 664 3.68 -26.40 -0.90
CA PHE A 664 3.45 -27.41 0.12
C PHE A 664 4.50 -28.54 0.13
N GLY A 665 5.38 -28.60 -0.87
CA GLY A 665 6.42 -29.63 -0.95
C GLY A 665 5.84 -31.05 -0.84
N PRO A 666 6.42 -31.93 -0.01
CA PRO A 666 5.89 -33.28 0.22
C PRO A 666 4.45 -33.32 0.76
N HIS A 667 4.02 -32.29 1.51
CA HIS A 667 2.66 -32.23 2.06
C HIS A 667 1.59 -32.11 0.99
N ALA A 668 1.94 -31.63 -0.22
CA ALA A 668 1.01 -31.51 -1.34
C ALA A 668 0.26 -32.83 -1.63
N TYR A 669 0.91 -33.98 -1.45
CA TYR A 669 0.32 -35.30 -1.68
C TYR A 669 -0.57 -35.82 -0.53
N ASN A 670 -0.58 -35.13 0.61
CA ASN A 670 -1.48 -35.40 1.75
C ASN A 670 -2.69 -34.46 1.78
N LEU A 671 -2.66 -33.39 0.97
CA LEU A 671 -3.75 -32.44 0.80
C LEU A 671 -4.87 -33.04 -0.05
N ALA A 672 -6.10 -32.62 0.25
CA ALA A 672 -7.21 -32.76 -0.68
C ALA A 672 -7.40 -31.45 -1.41
N ILE A 673 -7.59 -31.47 -2.73
CA ILE A 673 -7.97 -30.29 -3.51
C ILE A 673 -9.29 -30.57 -4.22
N SER A 674 -10.12 -29.56 -4.46
CA SER A 674 -11.25 -29.74 -5.37
C SER A 674 -11.63 -28.45 -6.08
N SER A 675 -12.20 -28.58 -7.29
CA SER A 675 -12.77 -27.47 -8.02
C SER A 675 -14.29 -27.61 -8.11
N THR A 676 -14.98 -26.74 -7.38
CA THR A 676 -16.44 -26.60 -7.45
C THR A 676 -16.93 -26.15 -8.82
N LYS A 677 -16.06 -25.52 -9.64
CA LYS A 677 -16.36 -25.17 -11.04
C LYS A 677 -16.67 -26.38 -11.92
N SER A 678 -16.24 -27.59 -11.51
CA SER A 678 -16.65 -28.83 -12.16
C SER A 678 -18.18 -29.02 -12.17
N MET A 679 -18.87 -28.53 -11.14
CA MET A 679 -20.33 -28.62 -10.99
C MET A 679 -21.05 -27.39 -11.53
N ILE A 680 -20.54 -26.18 -11.26
CA ILE A 680 -21.26 -24.93 -11.54
C ILE A 680 -20.76 -24.15 -12.77
N GLY A 681 -19.67 -24.60 -13.40
CA GLY A 681 -18.94 -23.78 -14.38
C GLY A 681 -18.15 -22.65 -13.71
N HIS A 682 -17.71 -21.67 -14.49
CA HIS A 682 -16.90 -20.56 -14.03
C HIS A 682 -17.70 -19.26 -14.06
N SER A 683 -18.17 -18.83 -12.88
CA SER A 683 -18.98 -17.62 -12.72
C SER A 683 -18.17 -16.32 -12.60
N ILE A 684 -16.99 -16.27 -13.25
CA ILE A 684 -16.09 -15.10 -13.32
C ILE A 684 -15.95 -14.41 -11.96
N GLY A 685 -16.47 -13.19 -11.78
CA GLY A 685 -16.34 -12.41 -10.56
C GLY A 685 -17.05 -12.99 -9.34
N ALA A 686 -18.06 -13.84 -9.53
CA ALA A 686 -18.75 -14.53 -8.44
C ALA A 686 -18.00 -15.73 -7.88
N SER A 687 -17.04 -16.28 -8.62
CA SER A 687 -16.42 -17.59 -8.33
C SER A 687 -15.89 -17.68 -6.90
N GLY A 688 -15.05 -16.72 -6.49
CA GLY A 688 -14.48 -16.71 -5.14
C GLY A 688 -15.51 -16.64 -4.02
N GLY A 689 -16.65 -15.96 -4.22
CA GLY A 689 -17.74 -15.94 -3.25
C GLY A 689 -18.45 -17.28 -3.13
N ILE A 690 -18.75 -17.93 -4.27
CA ILE A 690 -19.42 -19.24 -4.31
C ILE A 690 -18.50 -20.33 -3.73
N GLU A 691 -17.21 -20.26 -4.02
CA GLU A 691 -16.18 -21.20 -3.54
C GLU A 691 -15.98 -21.13 -2.03
N ILE A 692 -15.98 -19.91 -1.46
CA ILE A 692 -15.95 -19.74 0.00
C ILE A 692 -17.20 -20.35 0.63
N VAL A 693 -18.40 -20.10 0.09
CA VAL A 693 -19.63 -20.73 0.60
C VAL A 693 -19.54 -22.27 0.53
N ALA A 694 -19.07 -22.84 -0.58
CA ALA A 694 -18.91 -24.29 -0.70
C ALA A 694 -17.89 -24.85 0.31
N THR A 695 -16.79 -24.13 0.54
CA THR A 695 -15.76 -24.51 1.52
C THR A 695 -16.32 -24.47 2.94
N LEU A 696 -17.08 -23.43 3.30
CA LEU A 696 -17.71 -23.29 4.61
C LEU A 696 -18.75 -24.38 4.87
N LEU A 697 -19.57 -24.72 3.86
CA LEU A 697 -20.52 -25.83 3.96
C LEU A 697 -19.82 -27.18 4.09
N GLY A 698 -18.70 -27.39 3.39
CA GLY A 698 -17.84 -28.57 3.55
C GLY A 698 -17.25 -28.68 4.95
N MET A 699 -16.78 -27.57 5.52
CA MET A 699 -16.32 -27.48 6.91
C MET A 699 -17.47 -27.79 7.88
N GLU A 700 -18.60 -27.09 7.79
CA GLU A 700 -19.73 -27.27 8.70
C GLU A 700 -20.27 -28.71 8.72
N ASN A 701 -20.24 -29.40 7.57
CA ASN A 701 -20.81 -30.74 7.40
C ASN A 701 -19.74 -31.87 7.33
N ASP A 702 -18.48 -31.57 7.63
CA ASP A 702 -17.35 -32.51 7.64
C ASP A 702 -17.20 -33.36 6.35
N PHE A 703 -17.26 -32.70 5.19
CA PHE A 703 -17.00 -33.34 3.90
C PHE A 703 -16.19 -32.44 2.95
N LEU A 704 -15.46 -33.08 2.05
CA LEU A 704 -14.78 -32.45 0.93
C LEU A 704 -15.71 -32.44 -0.29
N PRO A 705 -16.01 -31.26 -0.86
CA PRO A 705 -16.68 -31.17 -2.15
C PRO A 705 -15.90 -31.93 -3.24
N PRO A 706 -16.57 -32.54 -4.23
CA PRO A 706 -15.90 -33.26 -5.29
C PRO A 706 -15.45 -32.36 -6.44
N THR A 707 -14.42 -32.81 -7.16
CA THR A 707 -14.22 -32.43 -8.57
C THR A 707 -14.91 -33.47 -9.46
N ILE A 708 -16.07 -33.15 -10.01
CA ILE A 708 -16.77 -34.07 -10.93
C ILE A 708 -16.13 -34.10 -12.32
N ASN A 709 -16.48 -35.11 -13.11
CA ASN A 709 -16.01 -35.31 -14.50
C ASN A 709 -14.51 -35.62 -14.64
N HIS A 710 -13.86 -36.03 -13.55
CA HIS A 710 -12.47 -36.49 -13.58
C HIS A 710 -12.43 -37.99 -13.93
N GLU A 711 -12.23 -38.30 -15.21
CA GLU A 711 -12.27 -39.64 -15.80
C GLU A 711 -10.90 -40.14 -16.27
N TYR A 712 -10.05 -39.23 -16.75
CA TYR A 712 -8.74 -39.50 -17.34
C TYR A 712 -7.67 -38.75 -16.53
N PRO A 713 -6.85 -39.48 -15.73
CA PRO A 713 -5.76 -38.87 -14.99
C PRO A 713 -4.78 -38.14 -15.91
N ASP A 714 -4.42 -36.91 -15.55
CA ASP A 714 -3.38 -36.14 -16.22
C ASP A 714 -2.05 -36.30 -15.45
N PRO A 715 -0.95 -36.76 -16.07
CA PRO A 715 0.36 -36.85 -15.43
C PRO A 715 0.88 -35.51 -14.88
N ASP A 716 0.45 -34.39 -15.44
CA ASP A 716 0.82 -33.04 -14.96
C ASP A 716 -0.05 -32.57 -13.78
N CYS A 717 -1.18 -33.25 -13.50
CA CYS A 717 -2.11 -32.93 -12.42
C CYS A 717 -2.31 -34.15 -11.49
N ASP A 718 -1.29 -34.47 -10.70
CA ASP A 718 -1.14 -35.73 -9.94
C ASP A 718 -1.58 -35.65 -8.47
N LEU A 719 -2.30 -34.60 -8.07
CA LEU A 719 -2.79 -34.40 -6.70
C LEU A 719 -4.19 -35.00 -6.50
N ASP A 720 -4.56 -35.25 -5.24
CA ASP A 720 -5.89 -35.77 -4.89
C ASP A 720 -6.98 -34.70 -5.07
N CYS A 721 -7.59 -34.70 -6.25
CA CYS A 721 -8.62 -33.75 -6.65
C CYS A 721 -10.04 -34.07 -6.14
N VAL A 722 -10.17 -35.02 -5.19
CA VAL A 722 -11.46 -35.51 -4.68
C VAL A 722 -12.39 -35.91 -5.84
N PRO A 723 -12.00 -36.90 -6.67
CA PRO A 723 -12.66 -37.14 -7.94
C PRO A 723 -14.08 -37.69 -7.78
N ASN A 724 -15.03 -37.07 -8.48
CA ASN A 724 -16.40 -37.49 -8.76
C ASN A 724 -17.39 -37.63 -7.58
N LYS A 725 -16.94 -37.86 -6.35
CA LYS A 725 -17.81 -38.05 -5.19
C LYS A 725 -17.30 -37.28 -3.99
N PRO A 726 -18.20 -36.64 -3.21
CA PRO A 726 -17.79 -36.01 -1.97
C PRO A 726 -17.18 -37.05 -1.04
N ARG A 727 -16.21 -36.62 -0.24
CA ARG A 727 -15.50 -37.50 0.70
C ARG A 727 -15.64 -36.97 2.12
N LYS A 728 -16.17 -37.78 3.02
CA LYS A 728 -16.25 -37.43 4.45
C LYS A 728 -14.85 -37.20 5.02
N LYS A 729 -14.59 -35.99 5.51
CA LYS A 729 -13.33 -35.58 6.15
C LYS A 729 -13.62 -34.30 6.92
N ARG A 730 -13.20 -34.24 8.19
CA ARG A 730 -13.21 -32.98 8.95
C ARG A 730 -12.16 -32.04 8.36
N ILE A 731 -12.55 -30.80 8.13
CA ILE A 731 -11.66 -29.73 7.66
C ILE A 731 -11.54 -28.70 8.79
N ASN A 732 -10.33 -28.47 9.27
CA ASN A 732 -10.00 -27.50 10.31
C ASN A 732 -9.40 -26.24 9.70
N VAL A 733 -8.51 -26.37 8.72
CA VAL A 733 -7.96 -25.24 7.96
C VAL A 733 -8.08 -25.50 6.47
N ALA A 734 -8.64 -24.53 5.76
CA ALA A 734 -8.84 -24.57 4.32
C ALA A 734 -8.27 -23.32 3.64
N MET A 735 -7.89 -23.49 2.40
CA MET A 735 -7.45 -22.43 1.51
C MET A 735 -8.38 -22.32 0.30
N SER A 736 -8.64 -21.11 -0.19
CA SER A 736 -9.40 -20.86 -1.42
C SER A 736 -8.58 -20.01 -2.38
N ASN A 737 -8.32 -20.55 -3.58
CA ASN A 737 -7.48 -19.90 -4.59
C ASN A 737 -8.31 -19.32 -5.74
N SER A 738 -7.97 -18.10 -6.15
CA SER A 738 -8.48 -17.48 -7.37
C SER A 738 -7.33 -16.92 -8.21
N PHE A 739 -7.03 -17.57 -9.33
CA PHE A 739 -5.99 -17.15 -10.27
C PHE A 739 -6.66 -16.69 -11.58
N GLY A 740 -6.84 -15.38 -11.70
CA GLY A 740 -7.65 -14.77 -12.75
C GLY A 740 -6.86 -14.11 -13.87
N PHE A 741 -7.57 -13.82 -14.96
CA PHE A 741 -7.06 -13.02 -16.07
C PHE A 741 -6.45 -11.68 -15.62
N GLY A 742 -5.44 -11.24 -16.37
CA GLY A 742 -4.54 -10.16 -15.98
C GLY A 742 -3.44 -10.60 -15.00
N GLY A 743 -3.30 -11.91 -14.76
CA GLY A 743 -2.32 -12.50 -13.85
C GLY A 743 -2.61 -12.19 -12.38
N LYS A 744 -3.88 -12.00 -12.01
CA LYS A 744 -4.28 -11.61 -10.65
C LYS A 744 -4.44 -12.85 -9.79
N ASN A 745 -3.65 -12.98 -8.73
CA ASN A 745 -3.66 -14.14 -7.86
C ASN A 745 -4.09 -13.76 -6.45
N SER A 746 -5.17 -14.34 -5.98
CA SER A 746 -5.72 -14.03 -4.66
C SER A 746 -6.06 -15.29 -3.90
N VAL A 747 -5.70 -15.31 -2.62
CA VAL A 747 -5.80 -16.49 -1.75
C VAL A 747 -6.38 -16.10 -0.41
N LEU A 748 -7.36 -16.88 0.05
CA LEU A 748 -7.93 -16.77 1.40
C LEU A 748 -7.60 -18.02 2.20
N VAL A 749 -7.36 -17.85 3.50
CA VAL A 749 -7.19 -18.93 4.47
C VAL A 749 -8.27 -18.79 5.54
N ILE A 750 -9.03 -19.86 5.75
CA ILE A 750 -10.08 -19.94 6.76
C ILE A 750 -9.84 -21.09 7.70
N ARG A 751 -10.24 -20.91 8.95
CA ARG A 751 -10.12 -21.91 10.01
C ARG A 751 -11.44 -22.11 10.71
N ARG A 752 -11.74 -23.37 11.08
CA ARG A 752 -12.90 -23.69 11.91
C ARG A 752 -12.83 -22.92 13.22
N TYR A 753 -13.93 -22.27 13.59
CA TYR A 753 -14.03 -21.65 14.89
C TYR A 753 -14.33 -22.71 15.96
N GLU A 754 -13.41 -22.91 16.90
CA GLU A 754 -13.66 -23.69 18.10
C GLU A 754 -13.96 -22.72 19.25
N ASN A 755 -15.12 -22.89 19.87
CA ASN A 755 -15.51 -22.08 21.01
C ASN A 755 -14.71 -22.60 22.22
N ASP A 756 -13.67 -21.86 22.63
CA ASP A 756 -12.78 -22.22 23.74
C ASP A 756 -13.52 -22.14 25.08
N LYS A 757 -14.43 -23.09 25.33
CA LYS A 757 -14.99 -23.37 26.68
C LYS A 757 -14.00 -24.14 27.57
N ARG A 758 -12.69 -24.05 27.30
CA ARG A 758 -11.62 -24.75 28.05
C ARG A 758 -10.76 -23.82 28.91
N GLN A 759 -11.11 -22.54 29.03
CA GLN A 759 -10.43 -21.59 29.92
C GLN A 759 -11.38 -20.95 30.96
N GLU A 760 -12.28 -21.74 31.55
CA GLU A 760 -12.91 -21.42 32.84
C GLU A 760 -12.38 -22.33 33.95
#